data_AF-A0A813GTL8-F1
#
_entry.id   AF-A0A813GTL8-F1
#
_cell.length_a   1.000
_cell.length_b   1.000
_cell.length_c   1.000
_cell.angle_alpha   90.00
_cell.angle_beta   90.00
_cell.angle_gamma   90.00
#
_symmetry.space_group_name_H-M   'P 1'
#
loop_
_entity.id
_entity.type
_entity.pdbx_description
1 polymer ?
#
loop_
_entity_poly.entity_id
_entity_poly.type
_entity_poly.pdbx_seq_one_letter_code
_entity_poly.pdbx_strand_id
1 'polypeptide(L)'
;MAIPLVHYYRLADLHTSPALQKKAEELGFALLGSEICFNIQITAALDQQDKDKLEYLLKETFEPEKCRLSVSFISAGGSVQEVGPRQQFTSAWSTNAVSICEAMGLAKVVRIEKSRRYHVQPRDNKASLSAFSQLVHDRMTECVYPDGITTFQQHSEPEAWSRVPVLAQGRKALEELSKEKGLGYDEQDIDYYLRIFKDELKRDPTTVECFDLAQGNSEHSRHWFFGGKCVIDGETMPKTLFEWVKRPFKENPSNSIIAFHDNSSALRGFQHTAFLPDTAGSQDTAAPAAFKESSRDFDLTLTVETHNFPCGIAPFPGAETGAGGRLRDGMSTGKGSLVVAAIAGYGVGNLHMPGYKMPWEQEDFQYPPTMAPPLQVLLDCSNGASDYGNKFGEPLICGWTRSCGQRLDTGERFEWVKPIMLSGGIGQMDHAHVAKDDPKPGQLVIKIGGPAYRIGVGGGAASSMVAGDNAAELDYNAVQRADAEMGQKVNRVVRACVELGDKNPITSIHDQGAGGSGNVLKEICEPVGAVIDIRKMKVGDPSMSVLELWTAEFQENCALLIDAQNEAVFGAICSRERVPYAVVGTITGDGKVVVKDTRDNSEPVDLQLDLVLGKMPQKTFNMKRLYNKLPRALDLPASLSVEVALERGVLRLLSVGSKRFLTNKVDRSVTGQIAQQQCVGPLQTPLSNFACIAQSPLSTTGGATAIGEQPLKGLAGDPASCRCMAHLAVAEALTNLVWVKISSLESVKASGNWMWAAKLDGEGPKMYDIAEAVSDMMVELGVGIDGGKDSLSMAARVPLADGKAETAKSPGQFVLSVYAPVPDVRIKVTPDLKTHGDGVLLFVDLGLGAPVLGGSALSQAHFARFLELPYNVIPVRLNSSIASLQVFGQIGQGVPPDVNTPALKAALGEHGSGSTLRMLRLSRLATRIDLSGRSPGQQELAAEASQIERCAMDLDRGGDPEQALVCYQQVAERLAKAAAACPEGNPDRAVLARHAGQVLGRVVYLESLGGSPATAPPEVHIGFERLSDGQTHGPLRHEDADGFHVVQRTNSVEEDATERSKPSWRKQAASAAAVGGTAGLLVLHAPIVAVAMAAGAAYATTRKDSAGDAARSMGDMGLQAAKHTRSVAEEYKVPERVDHAMSGVRSLDERYRVSERTQAAASSSAGTLKEINRKHQVTSKIGSGVVTATSGLIGVTSTAVGWVSRTMASRR
;
A
#
# COMPACT_ATOMS: atom_id res chain seq x y z
N MET A 1 -53.10 -3.82 1.41
CA MET A 1 -52.29 -4.86 2.07
C MET A 1 -50.88 -4.78 1.52
N ALA A 2 -49.84 -4.87 2.35
CA ALA A 2 -48.49 -5.02 1.86
C ALA A 2 -48.34 -6.38 1.17
N ILE A 3 -47.61 -6.44 0.06
CA ILE A 3 -47.28 -7.72 -0.59
C ILE A 3 -46.13 -8.35 0.24
N PRO A 4 -46.24 -9.63 0.65
CA PRO A 4 -45.16 -10.31 1.35
C PRO A 4 -43.85 -10.29 0.55
N LEU A 5 -42.71 -10.29 1.25
CA LEU A 5 -41.42 -10.46 0.60
C LEU A 5 -41.33 -11.81 -0.12
N VAL A 6 -40.65 -11.82 -1.26
CA VAL A 6 -40.33 -13.06 -1.98
C VAL A 6 -38.91 -13.49 -1.58
N HIS A 7 -38.77 -14.78 -1.25
CA HIS A 7 -37.49 -15.36 -0.81
C HIS A 7 -36.92 -16.29 -1.89
N TYR A 8 -35.62 -16.12 -2.16
CA TYR A 8 -34.81 -17.02 -2.99
C TYR A 8 -33.62 -17.47 -2.17
N TYR A 9 -33.32 -18.77 -2.21
CA TYR A 9 -32.24 -19.35 -1.42
C TYR A 9 -31.10 -19.78 -2.34
N ARG A 10 -29.86 -19.60 -1.88
CA ARG A 10 -28.66 -20.09 -2.53
C ARG A 10 -27.79 -20.84 -1.54
N LEU A 11 -27.43 -22.08 -1.85
CA LEU A 11 -26.47 -22.86 -1.09
C LEU A 11 -25.15 -22.09 -0.99
N ALA A 12 -24.60 -21.97 0.23
CA ALA A 12 -23.39 -21.23 0.49
C ALA A 12 -22.41 -22.10 1.27
N ASP A 13 -21.15 -22.09 0.86
CA ASP A 13 -20.10 -22.93 1.44
C ASP A 13 -19.41 -22.27 2.66
N LEU A 14 -20.03 -21.24 3.27
CA LEU A 14 -19.50 -20.55 4.46
C LEU A 14 -19.24 -21.53 5.62
N HIS A 15 -20.14 -22.50 5.80
CA HIS A 15 -20.01 -23.59 6.76
C HIS A 15 -18.79 -24.49 6.54
N THR A 16 -18.18 -24.53 5.34
CA THR A 16 -16.99 -25.37 5.10
C THR A 16 -15.69 -24.71 5.57
N SER A 17 -15.72 -23.43 5.97
CA SER A 17 -14.55 -22.72 6.49
C SER A 17 -14.00 -23.38 7.76
N PRO A 18 -12.75 -23.91 7.76
CA PRO A 18 -12.19 -24.59 8.92
C PRO A 18 -12.09 -23.68 10.15
N ALA A 19 -11.86 -22.39 9.93
CA ALA A 19 -11.81 -21.39 11.00
C ALA A 19 -13.18 -21.12 11.61
N LEU A 20 -14.25 -21.12 10.81
CA LEU A 20 -15.61 -20.94 11.31
C LEU A 20 -16.12 -22.21 12.00
N GLN A 21 -15.86 -23.39 11.44
CA GLN A 21 -16.16 -24.69 12.07
C GLN A 21 -15.52 -24.77 13.46
N LYS A 22 -14.20 -24.56 13.55
CA LYS A 22 -13.48 -24.60 14.84
C LYS A 22 -14.09 -23.65 15.88
N LYS A 23 -14.39 -22.41 15.50
CA LYS A 23 -15.01 -21.43 16.42
C LYS A 23 -16.45 -21.80 16.79
N ALA A 24 -17.22 -22.41 15.89
CA ALA A 24 -18.55 -22.93 16.18
C ALA A 24 -18.48 -24.10 17.18
N GLU A 25 -17.52 -25.01 17.03
CA GLU A 25 -17.26 -26.11 17.96
C GLU A 25 -16.81 -25.61 19.35
N GLU A 26 -15.94 -24.60 19.42
CA GLU A 26 -15.54 -23.92 20.66
C GLU A 26 -16.74 -23.31 21.40
N LEU A 27 -17.76 -22.86 20.66
CA LEU A 27 -19.04 -22.34 21.17
C LEU A 27 -20.13 -23.41 21.37
N GLY A 28 -19.80 -24.71 21.29
CA GLY A 28 -20.73 -25.81 21.56
C GLY A 28 -21.66 -26.18 20.42
N PHE A 29 -21.43 -25.72 19.19
CA PHE A 29 -22.24 -26.02 18.01
C PHE A 29 -21.53 -26.95 17.01
N ALA A 30 -22.32 -27.74 16.29
CA ALA A 30 -21.98 -28.28 14.98
C ALA A 30 -22.60 -27.37 13.91
N LEU A 31 -21.77 -26.88 12.98
CA LEU A 31 -22.24 -26.06 11.87
C LEU A 31 -22.48 -26.98 10.67
N LEU A 32 -23.76 -27.29 10.41
CA LEU A 32 -24.19 -28.34 9.49
C LEU A 32 -24.33 -27.87 8.04
N GLY A 33 -24.52 -26.57 7.82
CA GLY A 33 -24.81 -26.00 6.52
C GLY A 33 -24.93 -24.48 6.57
N SER A 34 -24.95 -23.85 5.40
CA SER A 34 -25.26 -22.43 5.28
C SER A 34 -25.88 -22.10 3.92
N GLU A 35 -26.69 -21.06 3.88
CA GLU A 35 -27.28 -20.52 2.65
C GLU A 35 -27.33 -18.99 2.71
N ILE A 36 -27.43 -18.36 1.54
CA ILE A 36 -27.80 -16.97 1.36
C ILE A 36 -29.29 -16.92 1.05
N CYS A 37 -30.03 -16.04 1.71
CA CYS A 37 -31.40 -15.69 1.33
C CYS A 37 -31.40 -14.31 0.66
N PHE A 38 -31.97 -14.22 -0.53
CA PHE A 38 -32.32 -12.95 -1.16
C PHE A 38 -33.76 -12.62 -0.78
N ASN A 39 -33.94 -11.48 -0.12
CA ASN A 39 -35.21 -11.00 0.41
C ASN A 39 -35.69 -9.88 -0.52
N ILE A 40 -36.81 -10.07 -1.20
CA ILE A 40 -37.18 -9.28 -2.38
C ILE A 40 -38.51 -8.57 -2.15
N GLN A 41 -38.51 -7.25 -2.25
CA GLN A 41 -39.72 -6.44 -2.17
C GLN A 41 -40.27 -6.16 -3.56
N ILE A 42 -41.55 -6.46 -3.73
CA ILE A 42 -42.28 -6.26 -4.99
C ILE A 42 -43.49 -5.34 -4.79
N THR A 43 -43.77 -4.48 -5.77
CA THR A 43 -44.92 -3.56 -5.78
C THR A 43 -46.18 -4.18 -6.39
N ALA A 44 -46.01 -5.24 -7.19
CA ALA A 44 -47.08 -6.02 -7.79
C ALA A 44 -46.61 -7.48 -7.99
N ALA A 45 -47.55 -8.40 -8.22
CA ALA A 45 -47.20 -9.79 -8.51
C ALA A 45 -46.33 -9.90 -9.78
N LEU A 46 -45.25 -10.69 -9.69
CA LEU A 46 -44.41 -11.02 -10.83
C LEU A 46 -45.14 -12.02 -11.74
N ASP A 47 -45.20 -11.72 -13.02
CA ASP A 47 -45.63 -12.68 -14.05
C ASP A 47 -44.50 -13.67 -14.36
N GLN A 48 -44.73 -14.61 -15.29
CA GLN A 48 -43.73 -15.63 -15.57
C GLN A 48 -42.45 -15.05 -16.19
N GLN A 49 -42.56 -14.04 -17.06
CA GLN A 49 -41.39 -13.44 -17.69
C GLN A 49 -40.54 -12.68 -16.66
N ASP A 50 -41.17 -11.98 -15.72
CA ASP A 50 -40.45 -11.30 -14.64
C ASP A 50 -39.79 -12.29 -13.67
N LYS A 51 -40.44 -13.44 -13.38
CA LYS A 51 -39.81 -14.53 -12.61
C LYS A 51 -38.60 -15.10 -13.35
N ASP A 52 -38.74 -15.45 -14.63
CA ASP A 52 -37.66 -16.05 -15.42
C ASP A 52 -36.42 -15.13 -15.48
N LYS A 53 -36.62 -13.82 -15.64
CA LYS A 53 -35.54 -12.81 -15.57
C LYS A 53 -34.90 -12.72 -14.17
N LEU A 54 -35.70 -12.69 -13.11
CA LEU A 54 -35.22 -12.61 -11.73
C LEU A 54 -34.46 -13.88 -11.33
N GLU A 55 -34.94 -15.04 -11.76
CA GLU A 55 -34.25 -16.32 -11.65
C GLU A 55 -32.90 -16.31 -12.37
N TYR A 56 -32.88 -15.80 -13.61
CA TYR A 56 -31.64 -15.65 -14.39
C TYR A 56 -30.62 -14.73 -13.70
N LEU A 57 -31.07 -13.68 -13.00
CA LEU A 57 -30.18 -12.79 -12.23
C LEU A 57 -29.62 -13.41 -10.95
N LEU A 58 -30.39 -14.28 -10.27
CA LEU A 58 -30.01 -14.84 -8.98
C LEU A 58 -29.29 -16.20 -9.09
N LYS A 59 -29.48 -16.92 -10.20
CA LYS A 59 -28.68 -18.10 -10.58
C LYS A 59 -27.34 -17.62 -11.16
N GLU A 60 -26.23 -18.15 -10.67
CA GLU A 60 -24.95 -17.93 -11.36
C GLU A 60 -24.82 -18.87 -12.55
N THR A 61 -24.24 -18.37 -13.64
CA THR A 61 -24.07 -19.05 -14.93
C THR A 61 -23.46 -20.44 -14.84
N PHE A 62 -22.59 -20.67 -13.86
CA PHE A 62 -21.81 -21.91 -13.70
C PHE A 62 -22.25 -22.81 -12.53
N GLU A 63 -23.16 -22.33 -11.67
CA GLU A 63 -23.68 -23.08 -10.51
C GLU A 63 -25.20 -22.90 -10.34
N PRO A 64 -26.03 -23.04 -11.41
CA PRO A 64 -27.47 -22.75 -11.34
C PRO A 64 -28.22 -23.66 -10.36
N GLU A 65 -27.75 -24.89 -10.13
CA GLU A 65 -28.30 -25.86 -9.18
C GLU A 65 -28.11 -25.47 -7.71
N LYS A 66 -27.16 -24.56 -7.41
CA LYS A 66 -26.99 -23.99 -6.07
C LYS A 66 -28.03 -22.92 -5.73
N CYS A 67 -28.94 -22.54 -6.63
CA CYS A 67 -30.05 -21.62 -6.32
C CYS A 67 -31.42 -22.31 -6.40
N ARG A 68 -32.29 -22.07 -5.40
CA ARG A 68 -33.65 -22.60 -5.31
C ARG A 68 -34.68 -21.49 -5.05
N LEU A 69 -35.82 -21.66 -5.70
CA LEU A 69 -36.95 -20.73 -5.65
C LEU A 69 -37.78 -21.00 -4.40
N SER A 70 -37.78 -20.07 -3.44
CA SER A 70 -38.64 -20.13 -2.23
C SER A 70 -38.58 -21.42 -1.39
N VAL A 71 -37.58 -22.27 -1.63
CA VAL A 71 -37.31 -23.52 -0.92
C VAL A 71 -35.87 -23.48 -0.42
N SER A 72 -35.72 -23.42 0.90
CA SER A 72 -34.42 -23.46 1.58
C SER A 72 -33.66 -24.76 1.26
N PHE A 73 -32.32 -24.67 1.28
CA PHE A 73 -31.44 -25.84 1.26
C PHE A 73 -31.30 -26.49 2.64
N ILE A 74 -31.63 -25.76 3.71
CA ILE A 74 -31.56 -26.24 5.09
C ILE A 74 -32.77 -27.15 5.38
N SER A 75 -32.49 -28.41 5.70
CA SER A 75 -33.50 -29.42 6.04
C SER A 75 -34.07 -29.24 7.45
N ALA A 76 -35.28 -29.77 7.70
CA ALA A 76 -35.91 -29.73 9.02
C ALA A 76 -35.08 -30.48 10.10
N GLY A 77 -34.61 -29.73 11.11
CA GLY A 77 -33.80 -30.19 12.24
C GLY A 77 -32.79 -29.11 12.64
N GLY A 78 -32.34 -29.08 13.91
CA GLY A 78 -31.46 -28.01 14.41
C GLY A 78 -32.11 -26.62 14.45
N SER A 79 -31.29 -25.57 14.60
CA SER A 79 -31.72 -24.17 14.59
C SER A 79 -31.12 -23.44 13.38
N VAL A 80 -31.84 -22.44 12.84
CA VAL A 80 -31.32 -21.55 11.80
C VAL A 80 -31.00 -20.20 12.44
N GLN A 81 -29.74 -19.77 12.32
CA GLN A 81 -29.33 -18.43 12.68
C GLN A 81 -29.26 -17.56 11.43
N GLU A 82 -30.26 -16.69 11.22
CA GLU A 82 -30.23 -15.70 10.15
C GLU A 82 -29.63 -14.37 10.65
N VAL A 83 -28.76 -13.79 9.82
CA VAL A 83 -28.15 -12.47 10.02
C VAL A 83 -28.13 -11.70 8.70
N GLY A 84 -28.35 -10.39 8.76
CA GLY A 84 -28.43 -9.56 7.55
C GLY A 84 -28.37 -8.06 7.84
N PRO A 85 -28.39 -7.21 6.81
CA PRO A 85 -28.26 -5.77 6.94
C PRO A 85 -29.42 -5.18 7.75
N ARG A 86 -29.11 -4.16 8.55
CA ARG A 86 -30.11 -3.39 9.30
C ARG A 86 -31.11 -2.73 8.35
N GLN A 87 -32.40 -2.89 8.62
CA GLN A 87 -33.47 -2.48 7.70
C GLN A 87 -33.59 -0.95 7.50
N GLN A 88 -33.03 -0.15 8.41
CA GLN A 88 -33.08 1.32 8.44
C GLN A 88 -32.60 1.98 7.15
N PHE A 89 -31.61 1.39 6.48
CA PHE A 89 -31.08 1.90 5.22
C PHE A 89 -31.03 0.78 4.18
N THR A 90 -30.94 1.16 2.91
CA THR A 90 -30.77 0.21 1.79
C THR A 90 -29.28 0.00 1.56
N SER A 91 -28.81 -1.25 1.54
CA SER A 91 -27.39 -1.54 1.31
C SER A 91 -26.95 -1.09 -0.09
N ALA A 92 -25.68 -0.72 -0.27
CA ALA A 92 -25.15 -0.42 -1.60
C ALA A 92 -25.24 -1.63 -2.55
N TRP A 93 -25.17 -2.86 -2.01
CA TRP A 93 -25.46 -4.04 -2.79
C TRP A 93 -26.91 -4.07 -3.30
N SER A 94 -27.89 -3.75 -2.45
CA SER A 94 -29.30 -3.64 -2.85
C SER A 94 -29.52 -2.56 -3.90
N THR A 95 -28.93 -1.37 -3.73
CA THR A 95 -29.03 -0.27 -4.71
C THR A 95 -28.55 -0.70 -6.09
N ASN A 96 -27.38 -1.37 -6.16
CA ASN A 96 -26.85 -1.91 -7.41
C ASN A 96 -27.69 -3.07 -7.97
N ALA A 97 -28.18 -3.99 -7.13
CA ALA A 97 -29.02 -5.11 -7.55
C ALA A 97 -30.37 -4.64 -8.13
N VAL A 98 -30.98 -3.61 -7.54
CA VAL A 98 -32.20 -2.97 -8.07
C VAL A 98 -31.91 -2.27 -9.40
N SER A 99 -30.79 -1.55 -9.53
CA SER A 99 -30.40 -0.92 -10.81
C SER A 99 -30.22 -1.94 -11.95
N ILE A 100 -29.72 -3.14 -11.65
CA ILE A 100 -29.65 -4.26 -12.60
C ILE A 100 -31.06 -4.77 -12.97
N CYS A 101 -31.96 -4.87 -11.99
CA CYS A 101 -33.36 -5.25 -12.22
C CYS A 101 -34.07 -4.24 -13.14
N GLU A 102 -33.94 -2.94 -12.86
CA GLU A 102 -34.47 -1.87 -13.71
C GLU A 102 -33.92 -1.96 -15.14
N ALA A 103 -32.61 -2.22 -15.31
CA ALA A 103 -31.98 -2.40 -16.61
C ALA A 103 -32.51 -3.62 -17.40
N MET A 104 -33.08 -4.63 -16.73
CA MET A 104 -33.79 -5.77 -17.33
C MET A 104 -35.31 -5.56 -17.47
N GLY A 105 -35.80 -4.36 -17.13
CA GLY A 105 -37.23 -4.02 -17.14
C GLY A 105 -38.03 -4.64 -15.98
N LEU A 106 -37.38 -5.08 -14.90
CA LEU A 106 -38.02 -5.64 -13.70
C LEU A 106 -38.49 -4.54 -12.73
N ALA A 107 -39.20 -3.53 -13.23
CA ALA A 107 -39.64 -2.35 -12.47
C ALA A 107 -40.57 -2.66 -11.27
N LYS A 108 -41.08 -3.89 -11.15
CA LYS A 108 -41.86 -4.35 -9.99
C LYS A 108 -40.98 -4.60 -8.76
N VAL A 109 -39.67 -4.82 -8.91
CA VAL A 109 -38.73 -5.10 -7.82
C VAL A 109 -38.11 -3.79 -7.33
N VAL A 110 -38.35 -3.44 -6.08
CA VAL A 110 -37.95 -2.13 -5.51
C VAL A 110 -36.89 -2.22 -4.41
N ARG A 111 -36.64 -3.40 -3.86
CA ARG A 111 -35.55 -3.67 -2.90
C ARG A 111 -35.17 -5.15 -2.94
N ILE A 112 -33.86 -5.44 -2.88
CA ILE A 112 -33.32 -6.81 -2.74
C ILE A 112 -32.21 -6.77 -1.70
N GLU A 113 -32.35 -7.48 -0.58
CA GLU A 113 -31.27 -7.60 0.42
C GLU A 113 -30.81 -9.04 0.59
N LYS A 114 -29.50 -9.25 0.80
CA LYS A 114 -28.95 -10.56 1.18
C LYS A 114 -28.94 -10.71 2.70
N SER A 115 -29.43 -11.83 3.20
CA SER A 115 -29.12 -12.34 4.53
C SER A 115 -28.35 -13.66 4.43
N ARG A 116 -27.57 -13.99 5.46
CA ARG A 116 -26.84 -15.26 5.62
C ARG A 116 -27.56 -16.09 6.67
N ARG A 117 -27.82 -17.36 6.36
CA ARG A 117 -28.52 -18.32 7.22
C ARG A 117 -27.57 -19.47 7.53
N TYR A 118 -27.31 -19.70 8.81
CA TYR A 118 -26.43 -20.75 9.29
C TYR A 118 -27.26 -21.85 9.96
N HIS A 119 -27.05 -23.10 9.53
CA HIS A 119 -27.69 -24.26 10.12
C HIS A 119 -26.83 -24.80 11.26
N VAL A 120 -27.25 -24.58 12.50
CA VAL A 120 -26.48 -24.94 13.70
C VAL A 120 -27.23 -25.95 14.56
N GLN A 121 -26.49 -26.93 15.08
CA GLN A 121 -26.99 -27.91 16.03
C GLN A 121 -26.17 -27.86 17.33
N PRO A 122 -26.79 -27.64 18.51
CA PRO A 122 -26.12 -27.79 19.80
C PRO A 122 -25.49 -29.18 19.95
N ARG A 123 -24.22 -29.24 20.39
CA ARG A 123 -23.50 -30.49 20.71
C ARG A 123 -23.45 -30.74 22.21
N ASP A 124 -23.37 -29.68 23.01
CA ASP A 124 -23.30 -29.75 24.47
C ASP A 124 -23.98 -28.53 25.12
N ASN A 125 -23.93 -28.45 26.45
CA ASN A 125 -24.54 -27.40 27.25
C ASN A 125 -23.82 -26.02 27.14
N LYS A 126 -22.76 -25.88 26.33
CA LYS A 126 -22.08 -24.60 26.09
C LYS A 126 -22.70 -23.81 24.94
N ALA A 127 -23.57 -24.45 24.15
CA ALA A 127 -24.23 -23.86 22.97
C ALA A 127 -24.93 -22.53 23.29
N SER A 128 -24.36 -21.43 22.80
CA SER A 128 -24.89 -20.06 22.98
C SER A 128 -25.16 -19.40 21.63
N LEU A 129 -26.44 -19.34 21.21
CA LEU A 129 -26.84 -18.69 19.96
C LEU A 129 -26.47 -17.21 19.92
N SER A 130 -26.42 -16.54 21.08
CA SER A 130 -25.96 -15.15 21.19
C SER A 130 -24.47 -15.02 20.84
N ALA A 131 -23.62 -15.87 21.42
CA ALA A 131 -22.18 -15.88 21.12
C ALA A 131 -21.89 -16.31 19.66
N PHE A 132 -22.64 -17.29 19.15
CA PHE A 132 -22.54 -17.67 17.73
C PHE A 132 -23.01 -16.54 16.81
N SER A 133 -24.06 -15.81 17.17
CA SER A 133 -24.49 -14.62 16.42
C SER A 133 -23.39 -13.57 16.37
N GLN A 134 -22.78 -13.23 17.51
CA GLN A 134 -21.67 -12.27 17.61
C GLN A 134 -20.43 -12.68 16.78
N LEU A 135 -20.29 -13.95 16.42
CA LEU A 135 -19.23 -14.45 15.55
C LEU A 135 -19.52 -14.25 14.04
N VAL A 136 -20.79 -14.19 13.63
CA VAL A 136 -21.19 -14.30 12.20
C VAL A 136 -21.87 -13.06 11.60
N HIS A 137 -22.09 -12.01 12.40
CA HIS A 137 -22.56 -10.71 11.92
C HIS A 137 -21.67 -9.58 12.42
N ASP A 138 -21.57 -8.51 11.64
CA ASP A 138 -21.06 -7.23 12.14
C ASP A 138 -22.19 -6.48 12.87
N ARG A 139 -22.06 -6.34 14.19
CA ARG A 139 -23.04 -5.64 15.04
C ARG A 139 -23.30 -4.19 14.61
N MET A 140 -22.37 -3.54 13.90
CA MET A 140 -22.51 -2.13 13.49
C MET A 140 -23.41 -1.97 12.26
N THR A 141 -23.30 -2.89 11.29
CA THR A 141 -23.99 -2.82 9.99
C THR A 141 -25.15 -3.82 9.85
N GLU A 142 -25.14 -4.90 10.64
CA GLU A 142 -26.06 -6.03 10.54
C GLU A 142 -26.80 -6.29 11.87
N CYS A 143 -27.81 -7.16 11.80
CA CYS A 143 -28.51 -7.68 12.96
C CYS A 143 -29.02 -9.12 12.74
N VAL A 144 -29.49 -9.74 13.82
CA VAL A 144 -30.07 -11.09 13.86
C VAL A 144 -31.56 -11.06 13.49
N TYR A 145 -32.01 -12.05 12.72
CA TYR A 145 -33.41 -12.26 12.34
C TYR A 145 -33.92 -13.63 12.81
N PRO A 146 -34.49 -13.77 14.03
CA PRO A 146 -34.93 -15.06 14.56
C PRO A 146 -36.01 -15.73 13.68
N ASP A 147 -36.95 -14.93 13.18
CA ASP A 147 -38.08 -15.38 12.34
C ASP A 147 -37.82 -15.15 10.83
N GLY A 148 -36.58 -14.79 10.45
CA GLY A 148 -36.23 -14.32 9.12
C GLY A 148 -36.70 -12.88 8.83
N ILE A 149 -36.33 -12.35 7.65
CA ILE A 149 -36.73 -11.01 7.21
C ILE A 149 -38.11 -11.09 6.54
N THR A 150 -39.17 -10.61 7.19
CA THR A 150 -40.56 -10.69 6.66
C THR A 150 -41.06 -9.40 6.01
N THR A 151 -40.42 -8.27 6.27
CA THR A 151 -40.73 -6.95 5.70
C THR A 151 -39.48 -6.05 5.70
N PHE A 152 -39.48 -5.02 4.84
CA PHE A 152 -38.54 -3.89 4.94
C PHE A 152 -39.25 -2.59 5.37
N GLN A 153 -40.56 -2.61 5.61
CA GLN A 153 -41.29 -1.43 6.04
C GLN A 153 -40.91 -1.08 7.47
N GLN A 154 -40.36 0.11 7.66
CA GLN A 154 -40.19 0.72 8.98
C GLN A 154 -41.26 1.78 9.19
N HIS A 155 -42.00 1.66 10.29
CA HIS A 155 -42.97 2.66 10.72
C HIS A 155 -42.32 3.56 11.77
N SER A 156 -41.70 4.64 11.32
CA SER A 156 -41.35 5.79 12.15
C SER A 156 -41.82 7.05 11.44
N GLU A 157 -42.59 7.88 12.14
CA GLU A 157 -42.86 9.24 11.65
C GLU A 157 -41.60 10.07 11.87
N PRO A 158 -41.13 10.83 10.87
CA PRO A 158 -39.93 11.65 11.01
C PRO A 158 -40.09 12.70 12.11
N GLU A 159 -39.06 12.91 12.95
CA GLU A 159 -39.08 13.93 14.00
C GLU A 159 -39.40 15.31 13.41
N ALA A 160 -40.41 15.99 13.96
CA ALA A 160 -40.74 17.35 13.57
C ALA A 160 -39.73 18.33 14.16
N TRP A 161 -39.28 19.30 13.36
CA TRP A 161 -38.43 20.38 13.87
C TRP A 161 -39.25 21.36 14.73
N SER A 162 -38.58 22.05 15.65
CA SER A 162 -39.20 23.03 16.56
C SER A 162 -38.40 24.33 16.61
N ARG A 163 -38.98 25.39 17.19
CA ARG A 163 -38.27 26.62 17.52
C ARG A 163 -37.65 26.53 18.91
N VAL A 164 -36.41 26.99 19.03
CA VAL A 164 -35.64 27.03 20.27
C VAL A 164 -35.87 28.39 20.92
N PRO A 165 -36.42 28.48 22.15
CA PRO A 165 -36.99 29.72 22.71
C PRO A 165 -35.93 30.70 23.25
N VAL A 166 -34.96 31.09 22.42
CA VAL A 166 -33.83 31.97 22.75
C VAL A 166 -34.29 33.38 23.11
N LEU A 167 -35.37 33.90 22.52
CA LEU A 167 -35.90 35.21 22.89
C LEU A 167 -36.49 35.23 24.32
N ALA A 168 -37.14 34.14 24.73
CA ALA A 168 -37.82 34.05 26.02
C ALA A 168 -36.92 33.53 27.16
N GLN A 169 -36.03 32.58 26.86
CA GLN A 169 -35.19 31.89 27.84
C GLN A 169 -33.71 32.28 27.74
N GLY A 170 -33.32 33.02 26.70
CA GLY A 170 -31.95 33.46 26.48
C GLY A 170 -30.98 32.30 26.28
N ARG A 171 -29.80 32.47 26.87
CA ARG A 171 -28.66 31.54 26.80
C ARG A 171 -29.02 30.10 27.15
N LYS A 172 -29.87 29.92 28.16
CA LYS A 172 -30.25 28.62 28.72
C LYS A 172 -30.84 27.66 27.66
N ALA A 173 -31.63 28.16 26.71
CA ALA A 173 -32.24 27.32 25.68
C ALA A 173 -31.20 26.72 24.71
N LEU A 174 -30.07 27.41 24.47
CA LEU A 174 -28.97 26.90 23.66
C LEU A 174 -28.14 25.87 24.43
N GLU A 175 -27.93 26.09 25.73
CA GLU A 175 -27.23 25.15 26.62
C GLU A 175 -27.99 23.82 26.76
N GLU A 176 -29.31 23.88 27.00
CA GLU A 176 -30.15 22.68 27.12
C GLU A 176 -30.21 21.91 25.80
N LEU A 177 -30.40 22.58 24.66
CA LEU A 177 -30.40 21.94 23.34
C LEU A 177 -29.03 21.34 22.98
N SER A 178 -27.93 22.05 23.26
CA SER A 178 -26.57 21.55 22.98
C SER A 178 -26.29 20.26 23.73
N LYS A 179 -26.75 20.17 24.98
CA LYS A 179 -26.64 18.97 25.81
C LYS A 179 -27.58 17.85 25.34
N GLU A 180 -28.81 18.15 24.92
CA GLU A 180 -29.79 17.16 24.46
C GLU A 180 -29.39 16.53 23.13
N LYS A 181 -29.04 17.34 22.13
CA LYS A 181 -28.76 16.90 20.76
C LYS A 181 -27.25 16.70 20.47
N GLY A 182 -26.39 16.87 21.47
CA GLY A 182 -24.94 16.65 21.35
C GLY A 182 -24.23 17.64 20.42
N LEU A 183 -24.64 18.92 20.41
CA LEU A 183 -24.17 19.92 19.44
C LEU A 183 -22.71 20.35 19.64
N GLY A 184 -22.12 20.08 20.82
CA GLY A 184 -20.70 20.35 21.08
C GLY A 184 -20.32 21.84 21.16
N TYR A 185 -21.30 22.73 21.33
CA TYR A 185 -21.05 24.18 21.48
C TYR A 185 -20.16 24.49 22.69
N ASP A 186 -19.17 25.37 22.50
CA ASP A 186 -18.47 26.01 23.60
C ASP A 186 -19.10 27.36 24.01
N GLU A 187 -18.53 27.98 25.05
CA GLU A 187 -18.95 29.29 25.58
C GLU A 187 -19.02 30.38 24.50
N GLN A 188 -18.05 30.42 23.58
CA GLN A 188 -17.96 31.43 22.53
C GLN A 188 -19.00 31.17 21.44
N ASP A 189 -19.30 29.91 21.13
CA ASP A 189 -20.37 29.53 20.22
C ASP A 189 -21.74 29.95 20.77
N ILE A 190 -22.01 29.64 22.06
CA ILE A 190 -23.27 29.98 22.74
C ILE A 190 -23.49 31.50 22.78
N ASP A 191 -22.47 32.28 23.17
CA ASP A 191 -22.58 33.74 23.22
C ASP A 191 -22.74 34.35 21.81
N TYR A 192 -22.10 33.77 20.79
CA TYR A 192 -22.26 34.20 19.41
C TYR A 192 -23.69 33.93 18.90
N TYR A 193 -24.19 32.70 19.06
CA TYR A 193 -25.54 32.33 18.61
C TYR A 193 -26.63 33.08 19.37
N LEU A 194 -26.44 33.31 20.67
CA LEU A 194 -27.34 34.17 21.45
C LEU A 194 -27.41 35.57 20.84
N ARG A 195 -26.26 36.20 20.54
CA ARG A 195 -26.22 37.55 19.95
C ARG A 195 -26.89 37.60 18.58
N ILE A 196 -26.55 36.70 17.64
CA ILE A 196 -27.12 36.77 16.29
C ILE A 196 -28.64 36.53 16.30
N PHE A 197 -29.15 35.57 17.07
CA PHE A 197 -30.59 35.27 17.05
C PHE A 197 -31.41 36.27 17.86
N LYS A 198 -30.90 36.74 19.00
CA LYS A 198 -31.62 37.67 19.88
C LYS A 198 -31.52 39.13 19.45
N ASP A 199 -30.31 39.60 19.13
CA ASP A 199 -30.04 41.03 18.99
C ASP A 199 -30.01 41.48 17.52
N GLU A 200 -29.51 40.63 16.61
CA GLU A 200 -29.37 40.94 15.18
C GLU A 200 -30.59 40.49 14.35
N LEU A 201 -30.87 39.18 14.29
CA LEU A 201 -31.98 38.57 13.55
C LEU A 201 -33.34 38.70 14.27
N LYS A 202 -33.33 38.87 15.59
CA LYS A 202 -34.51 39.10 16.46
C LYS A 202 -35.61 38.05 16.32
N ARG A 203 -35.21 36.77 16.21
CA ARG A 203 -36.11 35.62 16.11
C ARG A 203 -35.54 34.39 16.81
N ASP A 204 -36.40 33.50 17.25
CA ASP A 204 -35.99 32.17 17.71
C ASP A 204 -35.41 31.33 16.54
N PRO A 205 -34.25 30.68 16.71
CA PRO A 205 -33.73 29.71 15.76
C PRO A 205 -34.58 28.44 15.72
N THR A 206 -34.49 27.68 14.63
CA THR A 206 -35.02 26.31 14.58
C THR A 206 -34.00 25.30 15.11
N THR A 207 -34.48 24.11 15.48
CA THR A 207 -33.59 22.97 15.80
C THR A 207 -32.73 22.54 14.60
N VAL A 208 -33.21 22.72 13.36
CA VAL A 208 -32.44 22.48 12.13
C VAL A 208 -31.29 23.48 12.01
N GLU A 209 -31.56 24.77 12.23
CA GLU A 209 -30.55 25.83 12.19
C GLU A 209 -29.47 25.63 13.25
N CYS A 210 -29.85 25.31 14.49
CA CYS A 210 -28.88 24.99 15.53
C CYS A 210 -28.01 23.77 15.17
N PHE A 211 -28.60 22.69 14.65
CA PHE A 211 -27.81 21.51 14.27
C PHE A 211 -26.88 21.80 13.08
N ASP A 212 -27.35 22.54 12.08
CA ASP A 212 -26.58 22.97 10.92
C ASP A 212 -25.41 23.89 11.31
N LEU A 213 -25.64 24.85 12.21
CA LEU A 213 -24.58 25.71 12.77
C LEU A 213 -23.56 24.91 13.58
N ALA A 214 -23.98 23.89 14.33
CA ALA A 214 -23.08 22.99 15.05
C ALA A 214 -22.13 22.22 14.13
N GLN A 215 -22.63 21.70 13.00
CA GLN A 215 -21.76 20.99 12.05
C GLN A 215 -20.88 21.96 11.25
N GLY A 216 -21.45 23.03 10.70
CA GLY A 216 -20.74 24.02 9.88
C GLY A 216 -19.70 24.84 10.65
N ASN A 217 -19.83 24.96 11.97
CA ASN A 217 -18.84 25.61 12.85
C ASN A 217 -18.12 24.64 13.80
N SER A 218 -18.15 23.33 13.52
CA SER A 218 -17.32 22.35 14.24
C SER A 218 -15.82 22.59 14.00
N GLU A 219 -14.96 22.00 14.84
CA GLU A 219 -13.50 22.05 14.63
C GLU A 219 -13.12 21.46 13.25
N HIS A 220 -13.78 20.38 12.86
CA HIS A 220 -13.57 19.69 11.59
C HIS A 220 -13.87 20.55 10.35
N SER A 221 -14.84 21.48 10.44
CA SER A 221 -15.27 22.32 9.31
C SER A 221 -14.61 23.70 9.28
N ARG A 222 -14.29 24.28 10.45
CA ARG A 222 -13.72 25.64 10.55
C ARG A 222 -12.25 25.71 10.92
N HIS A 223 -11.65 24.60 11.33
CA HIS A 223 -10.22 24.54 11.69
C HIS A 223 -9.86 25.64 12.72
N TRP A 224 -10.72 25.83 13.73
CA TRP A 224 -10.63 26.91 14.71
C TRP A 224 -9.27 27.00 15.38
N PHE A 225 -8.66 25.86 15.69
CA PHE A 225 -7.32 25.77 16.28
C PHE A 225 -6.23 26.24 15.31
N PHE A 226 -6.36 25.92 14.02
CA PHE A 226 -5.39 26.32 13.00
C PHE A 226 -5.47 27.81 12.65
N GLY A 227 -6.68 28.37 12.63
CA GLY A 227 -6.93 29.81 12.46
C GLY A 227 -6.92 30.63 13.75
N GLY A 228 -6.78 29.99 14.91
CA GLY A 228 -6.93 30.61 16.23
C GLY A 228 -5.68 31.33 16.73
N LYS A 229 -5.86 32.27 17.67
CA LYS A 229 -4.74 32.91 18.36
C LYS A 229 -4.12 31.94 19.37
N CYS A 230 -2.86 31.59 19.20
CA CYS A 230 -2.12 30.75 20.16
C CYS A 230 -1.46 31.64 21.24
N VAL A 231 -1.71 31.33 22.51
CA VAL A 231 -0.96 31.86 23.65
C VAL A 231 -0.21 30.71 24.28
N ILE A 232 1.12 30.70 24.22
CA ILE A 232 1.96 29.60 24.69
C ILE A 232 2.86 30.10 25.81
N ASP A 233 2.83 29.43 26.96
CA ASP A 233 3.61 29.76 28.16
C ASP A 233 3.37 31.19 28.69
N GLY A 234 2.23 31.80 28.33
CA GLY A 234 1.82 33.16 28.68
C GLY A 234 2.10 34.22 27.59
N GLU A 235 2.83 33.87 26.54
CA GLU A 235 3.16 34.77 25.43
C GLU A 235 2.19 34.57 24.25
N THR A 236 1.70 35.67 23.66
CA THR A 236 0.90 35.60 22.43
C THR A 236 1.82 35.34 21.24
N MET A 237 1.58 34.25 20.53
CA MET A 237 2.40 33.85 19.39
C MET A 237 2.19 34.79 18.19
N PRO A 238 3.24 35.10 17.41
CA PRO A 238 3.19 36.10 16.34
C PRO A 238 2.46 35.64 15.07
N LYS A 239 2.08 34.37 14.99
CA LYS A 239 1.40 33.72 13.86
C LYS A 239 0.42 32.67 14.34
N THR A 240 -0.63 32.46 13.56
CA THR A 240 -1.49 31.27 13.60
C THR A 240 -0.81 30.08 12.92
N LEU A 241 -1.29 28.84 13.14
CA LEU A 241 -0.77 27.67 12.44
C LEU A 241 -1.01 27.75 10.93
N PHE A 242 -2.17 28.27 10.50
CA PHE A 242 -2.43 28.51 9.08
C PHE A 242 -1.43 29.49 8.46
N GLU A 243 -0.96 30.50 9.20
CA GLU A 243 0.07 31.40 8.68
C GLU A 243 1.44 30.72 8.53
N TRP A 244 1.81 29.81 9.44
CA TRP A 244 3.01 28.98 9.29
C TRP A 244 2.91 28.01 8.11
N VAL A 245 1.77 27.34 7.95
CA VAL A 245 1.55 26.39 6.84
C VAL A 245 1.48 27.09 5.48
N LYS A 246 0.88 28.29 5.41
CA LYS A 246 0.78 29.07 4.16
C LYS A 246 2.08 29.82 3.81
N ARG A 247 3.00 30.03 4.76
CA ARG A 247 4.23 30.80 4.56
C ARG A 247 5.15 30.24 3.46
N PRO A 248 5.47 28.92 3.37
CA PRO A 248 6.36 28.40 2.35
C PRO A 248 5.84 28.62 0.93
N PHE A 249 4.53 28.53 0.71
CA PHE A 249 3.90 28.89 -0.56
C PHE A 249 3.89 30.40 -0.80
N LYS A 250 3.63 31.24 0.20
CA LYS A 250 3.69 32.71 0.05
C LYS A 250 5.09 33.20 -0.34
N GLU A 251 6.14 32.57 0.17
CA GLU A 251 7.54 32.90 -0.16
C GLU A 251 8.02 32.20 -1.44
N ASN A 252 7.50 31.00 -1.76
CA ASN A 252 7.80 30.25 -2.98
C ASN A 252 6.51 29.86 -3.76
N PRO A 253 5.80 30.82 -4.38
CA PRO A 253 4.52 30.58 -5.05
C PRO A 253 4.67 30.00 -6.46
N SER A 254 5.88 29.63 -6.87
CA SER A 254 6.18 29.03 -8.18
C SER A 254 5.21 27.90 -8.52
N ASN A 255 4.83 27.81 -9.80
CA ASN A 255 4.05 26.74 -10.47
C ASN A 255 2.73 26.24 -9.85
N SER A 256 2.36 26.61 -8.62
CA SER A 256 1.04 26.29 -8.04
C SER A 256 0.01 27.26 -8.59
N ILE A 257 -1.13 26.73 -9.04
CA ILE A 257 -2.22 27.49 -9.67
C ILE A 257 -3.50 27.47 -8.83
N ILE A 258 -3.66 26.44 -7.98
CA ILE A 258 -4.70 26.38 -6.95
C ILE A 258 -4.02 26.04 -5.63
N ALA A 259 -4.20 26.92 -4.64
CA ALA A 259 -3.64 26.79 -3.30
C ALA A 259 -4.60 27.39 -2.26
N PHE A 260 -5.04 26.59 -1.29
CA PHE A 260 -5.88 27.03 -0.16
C PHE A 260 -7.21 27.75 -0.47
N HIS A 261 -7.81 27.54 -1.65
CA HIS A 261 -9.09 28.15 -2.05
C HIS A 261 -10.00 27.23 -2.89
N ASP A 262 -9.75 25.91 -2.84
CA ASP A 262 -10.55 24.87 -3.50
C ASP A 262 -10.33 23.52 -2.77
N ASN A 263 -11.11 22.48 -3.11
CA ASN A 263 -11.08 21.12 -2.56
C ASN A 263 -9.76 20.36 -2.81
N SER A 264 -8.92 20.83 -3.73
CA SER A 264 -7.60 20.26 -4.03
C SER A 264 -6.60 21.37 -4.31
N SER A 265 -5.32 21.11 -4.10
CA SER A 265 -4.26 21.92 -4.72
C SER A 265 -3.98 21.46 -6.16
N ALA A 266 -3.41 22.36 -6.96
CA ALA A 266 -3.02 22.08 -8.34
C ALA A 266 -1.72 22.79 -8.75
N LEU A 267 -0.91 22.09 -9.55
CA LEU A 267 0.32 22.55 -10.17
C LEU A 267 0.18 22.67 -11.68
N ARG A 268 0.83 23.68 -12.25
CA ARG A 268 1.00 23.80 -13.70
C ARG A 268 1.64 22.53 -14.26
N GLY A 269 0.92 21.87 -15.16
CA GLY A 269 1.33 20.65 -15.83
C GLY A 269 1.93 20.94 -17.21
N PHE A 270 1.55 20.14 -18.20
CA PHE A 270 2.06 20.27 -19.57
C PHE A 270 0.95 20.14 -20.62
N GLN A 271 1.14 20.82 -21.74
CA GLN A 271 0.44 20.50 -22.98
C GLN A 271 0.85 19.10 -23.46
N HIS A 272 -0.13 18.27 -23.81
CA HIS A 272 0.07 16.89 -24.25
C HIS A 272 -1.03 16.46 -25.23
N THR A 273 -0.84 15.28 -25.84
CA THR A 273 -1.89 14.68 -26.69
C THR A 273 -2.82 13.85 -25.82
N ALA A 274 -4.04 14.35 -25.63
CA ALA A 274 -5.13 13.62 -24.99
C ALA A 274 -5.91 12.79 -26.04
N PHE A 275 -6.56 11.72 -25.60
CA PHE A 275 -7.43 10.89 -26.42
C PHE A 275 -8.87 11.07 -25.94
N LEU A 276 -9.66 11.87 -26.66
CA LEU A 276 -10.96 12.38 -26.21
C LEU A 276 -12.09 12.02 -27.18
N PRO A 277 -13.35 11.92 -26.72
CA PRO A 277 -14.50 11.72 -27.61
C PRO A 277 -14.65 12.88 -28.61
N ASP A 278 -14.86 12.57 -29.89
CA ASP A 278 -15.14 13.58 -30.91
C ASP A 278 -16.60 14.04 -30.86
N THR A 279 -16.84 15.07 -30.05
CA THR A 279 -18.14 15.76 -29.97
C THR A 279 -18.30 16.89 -31.01
N ALA A 280 -17.33 17.08 -31.93
CA ALA A 280 -17.37 18.19 -32.88
C ALA A 280 -18.45 17.98 -33.95
N GLY A 281 -19.54 18.74 -33.85
CA GLY A 281 -20.65 18.73 -34.79
C GLY A 281 -21.90 17.99 -34.31
N SER A 282 -21.84 17.25 -33.21
CA SER A 282 -23.05 16.71 -32.57
C SER A 282 -23.77 17.82 -31.79
N GLN A 283 -25.08 17.95 -32.02
CA GLN A 283 -25.97 18.69 -31.10
C GLN A 283 -26.42 17.82 -29.92
N ASP A 284 -26.26 16.50 -30.03
CA ASP A 284 -26.58 15.53 -28.99
C ASP A 284 -25.30 15.13 -28.24
N THR A 285 -25.16 15.61 -27.00
CA THR A 285 -24.05 15.23 -26.10
C THR A 285 -24.18 13.82 -25.53
N ALA A 286 -25.33 13.15 -25.71
CA ALA A 286 -25.54 11.76 -25.33
C ALA A 286 -25.19 10.77 -26.47
N ALA A 287 -24.99 11.24 -27.70
CA ALA A 287 -24.67 10.39 -28.85
C ALA A 287 -23.30 9.69 -28.72
N PRO A 288 -23.14 8.46 -29.25
CA PRO A 288 -21.84 7.81 -29.35
C PRO A 288 -20.86 8.62 -30.21
N ALA A 289 -19.65 8.82 -29.70
CA ALA A 289 -18.57 9.51 -30.39
C ALA A 289 -17.34 8.60 -30.54
N ALA A 290 -16.65 8.70 -31.69
CA ALA A 290 -15.35 8.08 -31.85
C ALA A 290 -14.30 8.86 -31.05
N PHE A 291 -13.30 8.19 -30.48
CA PHE A 291 -12.18 8.90 -29.87
C PHE A 291 -11.24 9.48 -30.94
N LYS A 292 -10.69 10.65 -30.67
CA LYS A 292 -9.64 11.29 -31.46
C LYS A 292 -8.53 11.84 -30.58
N GLU A 293 -7.36 12.00 -31.18
CA GLU A 293 -6.28 12.77 -30.60
C GLU A 293 -6.63 14.27 -30.58
N SER A 294 -6.38 14.91 -29.44
CA SER A 294 -6.56 16.35 -29.26
C SER A 294 -5.41 16.89 -28.41
N SER A 295 -4.83 18.02 -28.81
CA SER A 295 -3.97 18.78 -27.90
C SER A 295 -4.81 19.27 -26.71
N ARG A 296 -4.35 19.01 -25.49
CA ARG A 296 -4.92 19.52 -24.26
C ARG A 296 -3.83 20.01 -23.33
N ASP A 297 -4.18 20.96 -22.49
CA ASP A 297 -3.29 21.56 -21.51
C ASP A 297 -3.82 21.21 -20.14
N PHE A 298 -3.26 20.15 -19.54
CA PHE A 298 -3.73 19.64 -18.26
C PHE A 298 -2.73 19.95 -17.15
N ASP A 299 -3.26 20.44 -16.05
CA ASP A 299 -2.56 20.68 -14.80
C ASP A 299 -2.70 19.49 -13.86
N LEU A 300 -1.79 19.36 -12.88
CA LEU A 300 -1.70 18.21 -11.98
C LEU A 300 -2.35 18.54 -10.64
N THR A 301 -3.28 17.72 -10.16
CA THR A 301 -3.95 17.94 -8.87
C THR A 301 -3.41 17.01 -7.77
N LEU A 302 -3.42 17.48 -6.52
CA LEU A 302 -3.19 16.65 -5.33
C LEU A 302 -4.19 17.02 -4.22
N THR A 303 -4.99 16.03 -3.81
CA THR A 303 -5.82 16.10 -2.60
C THR A 303 -5.42 14.99 -1.63
N VAL A 304 -5.42 15.28 -0.33
CA VAL A 304 -5.12 14.33 0.74
C VAL A 304 -5.98 14.63 1.96
N GLU A 305 -6.56 13.58 2.51
CA GLU A 305 -7.69 13.55 3.42
C GLU A 305 -7.51 12.49 4.50
N THR A 306 -8.29 12.56 5.59
CA THR A 306 -8.28 11.52 6.63
C THR A 306 -9.67 11.18 7.14
N HIS A 307 -9.90 9.92 7.53
CA HIS A 307 -11.21 9.46 8.05
C HIS A 307 -11.08 8.67 9.37
N ASN A 308 -10.33 9.25 10.29
CA ASN A 308 -9.79 8.62 11.50
C ASN A 308 -10.85 8.08 12.48
N PHE A 309 -11.90 8.87 12.79
CA PHE A 309 -12.92 8.47 13.78
C PHE A 309 -13.83 7.34 13.27
N PRO A 310 -14.49 7.42 12.10
CA PRO A 310 -15.29 6.31 11.56
C PRO A 310 -14.46 5.02 11.39
N CYS A 311 -13.20 5.15 10.96
CA CYS A 311 -12.28 4.01 10.84
C CYS A 311 -11.96 3.33 12.18
N GLY A 312 -12.13 4.01 13.32
CA GLY A 312 -12.01 3.40 14.65
C GLY A 312 -13.26 2.65 15.10
N ILE A 313 -14.44 2.95 14.54
CA ILE A 313 -15.74 2.38 14.93
C ILE A 313 -16.17 1.25 13.98
N ALA A 314 -16.21 1.53 12.67
CA ALA A 314 -16.62 0.62 11.61
C ALA A 314 -15.58 0.68 10.48
N PRO A 315 -14.46 -0.06 10.58
CA PRO A 315 -13.25 0.27 9.83
C PRO A 315 -13.34 0.08 8.31
N PHE A 316 -14.14 -0.89 7.84
CA PHE A 316 -14.34 -1.13 6.42
C PHE A 316 -15.14 0.02 5.75
N PRO A 317 -16.40 0.32 6.13
CA PRO A 317 -17.14 1.41 5.51
C PRO A 317 -16.51 2.79 5.78
N GLY A 318 -15.87 2.97 6.94
CA GLY A 318 -15.11 4.19 7.23
C GLY A 318 -13.90 4.39 6.30
N ALA A 319 -13.30 3.33 5.77
CA ALA A 319 -12.23 3.48 4.77
C ALA A 319 -12.78 3.63 3.34
N GLU A 320 -13.92 2.99 3.04
CA GLU A 320 -14.63 3.20 1.77
C GLU A 320 -15.04 4.67 1.60
N THR A 321 -15.68 5.30 2.60
CA THR A 321 -16.06 6.72 2.51
C THR A 321 -14.87 7.67 2.64
N GLY A 322 -13.77 7.25 3.27
CA GLY A 322 -12.50 7.99 3.25
C GLY A 322 -11.84 8.00 1.86
N ALA A 323 -12.00 6.93 1.07
CA ALA A 323 -11.65 6.93 -0.35
C ALA A 323 -12.65 7.75 -1.17
N GLY A 324 -13.95 7.54 -0.95
CA GLY A 324 -15.04 8.18 -1.68
C GLY A 324 -15.14 9.69 -1.52
N GLY A 325 -14.95 10.23 -0.31
CA GLY A 325 -14.94 11.67 -0.05
C GLY A 325 -13.81 12.36 -0.80
N ARG A 326 -12.57 11.91 -0.60
CA ARG A 326 -11.38 12.41 -1.27
C ARG A 326 -11.45 12.28 -2.81
N LEU A 327 -12.11 11.25 -3.33
CA LEU A 327 -12.43 11.14 -4.76
C LEU A 327 -13.35 12.27 -5.24
N ARG A 328 -14.35 12.65 -4.44
CA ARG A 328 -15.25 13.79 -4.74
C ARG A 328 -14.51 15.12 -4.66
N ASP A 329 -13.62 15.32 -3.69
CA ASP A 329 -12.77 16.52 -3.62
C ASP A 329 -11.93 16.69 -4.89
N GLY A 330 -11.26 15.60 -5.31
CA GLY A 330 -10.51 15.56 -6.56
C GLY A 330 -11.37 15.98 -7.75
N MET A 331 -12.45 15.27 -8.03
CA MET A 331 -13.28 15.59 -9.21
C MET A 331 -14.02 16.95 -9.09
N SER A 332 -14.20 17.52 -7.89
CA SER A 332 -14.87 18.82 -7.66
C SER A 332 -13.93 20.03 -7.65
N THR A 333 -12.66 19.84 -8.02
CA THR A 333 -11.67 20.93 -8.17
C THR A 333 -11.98 21.76 -9.42
N GLY A 334 -11.95 23.09 -9.31
CA GLY A 334 -12.30 24.00 -10.41
C GLY A 334 -13.72 23.77 -10.92
N LYS A 335 -13.91 23.81 -12.25
CA LYS A 335 -15.18 23.44 -12.93
C LYS A 335 -15.28 21.93 -13.22
N GLY A 336 -14.51 21.11 -12.50
CA GLY A 336 -14.40 19.67 -12.66
C GLY A 336 -12.97 19.23 -12.96
N SER A 337 -12.55 18.09 -12.40
CA SER A 337 -11.25 17.48 -12.69
C SER A 337 -11.31 15.95 -12.88
N LEU A 338 -10.17 15.37 -13.27
CA LEU A 338 -9.98 13.95 -13.56
C LEU A 338 -9.07 13.32 -12.50
N VAL A 339 -9.64 12.44 -11.67
CA VAL A 339 -8.89 11.58 -10.76
C VAL A 339 -8.10 10.51 -11.54
N VAL A 340 -6.85 10.21 -11.12
CA VAL A 340 -5.97 9.27 -11.86
C VAL A 340 -5.42 8.14 -10.98
N ALA A 341 -4.96 8.42 -9.76
CA ALA A 341 -4.44 7.38 -8.87
C ALA A 341 -4.42 7.75 -7.39
N ALA A 342 -4.63 6.75 -6.53
CA ALA A 342 -4.73 6.89 -5.08
C ALA A 342 -3.42 6.65 -4.31
N ILE A 343 -3.40 7.21 -3.11
CA ILE A 343 -2.40 7.07 -2.05
C ILE A 343 -3.15 6.64 -0.78
N ALA A 344 -2.56 5.76 0.05
CA ALA A 344 -3.14 5.45 1.36
C ALA A 344 -2.12 5.41 2.51
N GLY A 345 -2.55 5.79 3.71
CA GLY A 345 -1.76 5.78 4.94
C GLY A 345 -2.50 5.14 6.11
N TYR A 346 -1.83 4.29 6.88
CA TYR A 346 -2.45 3.61 8.04
C TYR A 346 -1.58 3.68 9.30
N GLY A 347 -2.05 4.37 10.34
CA GLY A 347 -1.44 4.41 11.67
C GLY A 347 -2.33 3.69 12.70
N VAL A 348 -1.83 2.64 13.34
CA VAL A 348 -2.62 1.78 14.25
C VAL A 348 -1.86 1.43 15.53
N GLY A 349 -2.56 1.01 16.58
CA GLY A 349 -1.95 0.48 17.81
C GLY A 349 -1.21 -0.85 17.64
N ASN A 350 -0.95 -1.53 18.76
CA ASN A 350 -0.34 -2.86 18.74
C ASN A 350 -1.28 -3.89 18.10
N LEU A 351 -0.75 -4.74 17.22
CA LEU A 351 -1.56 -5.64 16.39
C LEU A 351 -1.99 -6.90 17.14
N HIS A 352 -1.14 -7.41 18.05
CA HIS A 352 -1.40 -8.64 18.81
C HIS A 352 -1.82 -9.81 17.92
N MET A 353 -1.11 -10.01 16.79
CA MET A 353 -1.49 -11.00 15.79
C MET A 353 -1.51 -12.43 16.39
N PRO A 354 -2.64 -13.17 16.31
CA PRO A 354 -2.77 -14.47 16.94
C PRO A 354 -1.68 -15.45 16.52
N GLY A 355 -0.97 -16.05 17.49
CA GLY A 355 0.14 -16.96 17.26
C GLY A 355 1.45 -16.30 16.81
N TYR A 356 1.52 -14.97 16.73
CA TYR A 356 2.68 -14.23 16.21
C TYR A 356 3.10 -13.09 17.15
N LYS A 357 3.28 -13.42 18.44
CA LYS A 357 3.66 -12.48 19.51
C LYS A 357 4.95 -11.73 19.19
N MET A 358 4.94 -10.42 19.43
CA MET A 358 6.09 -9.54 19.28
C MET A 358 6.59 -9.00 20.63
N PRO A 359 7.91 -8.83 20.83
CA PRO A 359 8.47 -8.40 22.11
C PRO A 359 8.19 -6.94 22.47
N TRP A 360 7.74 -6.11 21.53
CA TRP A 360 7.38 -4.70 21.76
C TRP A 360 5.88 -4.47 22.04
N GLU A 361 5.03 -5.47 21.84
CA GLU A 361 3.57 -5.33 22.02
C GLU A 361 3.17 -5.60 23.48
N GLN A 362 2.51 -4.63 24.12
CA GLN A 362 2.13 -4.68 25.54
C GLN A 362 0.84 -5.49 25.75
N GLU A 363 0.94 -6.68 26.37
CA GLU A 363 -0.19 -7.61 26.50
C GLU A 363 -1.27 -7.19 27.52
N ASP A 364 -0.97 -6.24 28.40
CA ASP A 364 -1.90 -5.68 29.39
C ASP A 364 -2.80 -4.55 28.83
N PHE A 365 -2.51 -4.08 27.62
CA PHE A 365 -3.24 -2.97 26.98
C PHE A 365 -4.65 -3.40 26.59
N GLN A 366 -5.64 -2.82 27.26
CA GLN A 366 -7.05 -2.99 26.91
C GLN A 366 -7.50 -1.94 25.88
N TYR A 367 -8.56 -2.25 25.15
CA TYR A 367 -9.18 -1.41 24.12
C TYR A 367 -10.67 -1.22 24.43
N PRO A 368 -11.27 -0.05 24.13
CA PRO A 368 -12.67 0.21 24.45
C PRO A 368 -13.60 -0.65 23.60
N PRO A 369 -14.67 -1.24 24.16
CA PRO A 369 -15.54 -2.18 23.45
C PRO A 369 -16.41 -1.53 22.36
N THR A 370 -16.38 -0.21 22.22
CA THR A 370 -17.03 0.57 21.17
C THR A 370 -16.15 0.76 19.93
N MET A 371 -14.84 0.49 20.01
CA MET A 371 -13.90 0.62 18.89
C MET A 371 -13.39 -0.75 18.41
N ALA A 372 -12.95 -0.82 17.16
CA ALA A 372 -12.33 -2.02 16.61
C ALA A 372 -10.86 -2.17 17.09
N PRO A 373 -10.38 -3.39 17.38
CA PRO A 373 -8.97 -3.61 17.72
C PRO A 373 -8.01 -3.23 16.59
N PRO A 374 -6.76 -2.79 16.87
CA PRO A 374 -5.84 -2.26 15.85
C PRO A 374 -5.56 -3.18 14.64
N LEU A 375 -5.51 -4.49 14.84
CA LEU A 375 -5.39 -5.45 13.75
C LEU A 375 -6.62 -5.49 12.84
N GLN A 376 -7.82 -5.46 13.44
CA GLN A 376 -9.07 -5.41 12.67
C GLN A 376 -9.12 -4.13 11.85
N VAL A 377 -8.79 -2.98 12.46
CA VAL A 377 -8.69 -1.69 11.77
C VAL A 377 -7.73 -1.77 10.57
N LEU A 378 -6.51 -2.28 10.73
CA LEU A 378 -5.55 -2.38 9.63
C LEU A 378 -6.06 -3.27 8.48
N LEU A 379 -6.67 -4.40 8.79
CA LEU A 379 -7.21 -5.32 7.80
C LEU A 379 -8.38 -4.69 7.06
N ASP A 380 -9.38 -4.21 7.80
CA ASP A 380 -10.64 -3.72 7.24
C ASP A 380 -10.51 -2.35 6.58
N CYS A 381 -9.74 -1.41 7.14
CA CYS A 381 -9.49 -0.14 6.46
C CYS A 381 -8.71 -0.35 5.14
N SER A 382 -7.73 -1.25 5.14
CA SER A 382 -7.04 -1.56 3.89
C SER A 382 -7.92 -2.34 2.91
N ASN A 383 -8.87 -3.15 3.39
CA ASN A 383 -9.85 -3.82 2.53
C ASN A 383 -10.84 -2.79 1.92
N GLY A 384 -11.47 -1.95 2.73
CA GLY A 384 -12.47 -0.97 2.28
C GLY A 384 -11.91 0.07 1.29
N ALA A 385 -10.72 0.63 1.58
CA ALA A 385 -10.06 1.53 0.64
C ALA A 385 -9.70 0.84 -0.70
N SER A 386 -9.30 -0.45 -0.65
CA SER A 386 -9.01 -1.22 -1.86
C SER A 386 -10.27 -1.58 -2.64
N ASP A 387 -11.32 -1.99 -1.95
CA ASP A 387 -12.59 -2.42 -2.55
C ASP A 387 -13.31 -1.25 -3.23
N TYR A 388 -13.36 -0.08 -2.58
CA TYR A 388 -13.89 1.15 -3.19
C TYR A 388 -13.06 1.56 -4.42
N GLY A 389 -11.73 1.63 -4.28
CA GLY A 389 -10.82 1.97 -5.40
C GLY A 389 -10.95 1.01 -6.58
N ASN A 390 -11.01 -0.30 -6.32
CA ASN A 390 -11.17 -1.32 -7.35
C ASN A 390 -12.52 -1.22 -8.08
N LYS A 391 -13.63 -0.98 -7.36
CA LYS A 391 -14.97 -0.84 -7.94
C LYS A 391 -15.14 0.48 -8.70
N PHE A 392 -14.53 1.55 -8.22
CA PHE A 392 -14.50 2.85 -8.90
C PHE A 392 -13.55 2.85 -10.11
N GLY A 393 -12.49 2.04 -10.09
CA GLY A 393 -11.44 2.08 -11.10
C GLY A 393 -10.39 3.16 -10.85
N GLU A 394 -10.03 3.40 -9.58
CA GLU A 394 -8.87 4.21 -9.20
C GLU A 394 -7.75 3.31 -8.64
N PRO A 395 -6.57 3.26 -9.28
CA PRO A 395 -5.46 2.43 -8.85
C PRO A 395 -4.75 3.02 -7.62
N LEU A 396 -4.48 2.22 -6.60
CA LEU A 396 -3.75 2.66 -5.40
C LEU A 396 -2.26 2.37 -5.58
N ILE A 397 -1.44 3.42 -5.75
CA ILE A 397 -0.06 3.30 -6.25
C ILE A 397 1.04 3.76 -5.29
N CYS A 398 0.70 4.43 -4.18
CA CYS A 398 1.64 4.87 -3.15
C CYS A 398 1.06 4.71 -1.73
N GLY A 399 1.90 4.74 -0.70
CA GLY A 399 1.40 4.75 0.68
C GLY A 399 2.42 4.47 1.77
N TRP A 400 1.94 4.52 3.02
CA TRP A 400 2.70 4.19 4.22
C TRP A 400 1.84 3.41 5.23
N THR A 401 2.48 2.71 6.17
CA THR A 401 1.77 2.15 7.32
C THR A 401 2.71 1.98 8.50
N ARG A 402 2.19 2.12 9.72
CA ARG A 402 2.93 2.05 10.98
C ARG A 402 2.03 1.51 12.09
N SER A 403 2.61 0.69 12.97
CA SER A 403 2.01 0.35 14.27
C SER A 403 2.86 0.88 15.42
N CYS A 404 2.23 1.32 16.51
CA CYS A 404 2.88 1.60 17.79
C CYS A 404 1.86 1.77 18.92
N GLY A 405 2.03 1.01 20.01
CA GLY A 405 1.45 1.30 21.32
C GLY A 405 2.47 1.05 22.43
N GLN A 406 2.79 2.07 23.23
CA GLN A 406 3.76 1.97 24.34
C GLN A 406 3.32 2.81 25.54
N ARG A 407 3.84 2.48 26.72
CA ARG A 407 3.72 3.31 27.94
C ARG A 407 5.07 3.94 28.23
N LEU A 408 5.08 5.26 28.43
CA LEU A 408 6.29 6.02 28.79
C LEU A 408 6.64 5.83 30.26
N ASP A 409 7.88 6.14 30.64
CA ASP A 409 8.33 6.14 32.05
C ASP A 409 7.55 7.16 32.91
N THR A 410 6.85 8.12 32.29
CA THR A 410 5.89 9.04 32.94
C THR A 410 4.57 8.37 33.34
N GLY A 411 4.35 7.11 32.93
CA GLY A 411 3.09 6.38 33.06
C GLY A 411 2.11 6.60 31.89
N GLU A 412 2.37 7.55 30.98
CA GLU A 412 1.46 7.91 29.89
C GLU A 412 1.43 6.86 28.76
N ARG A 413 0.23 6.46 28.32
CA ARG A 413 0.04 5.56 27.17
C ARG A 413 -0.05 6.35 25.86
N PHE A 414 0.89 6.08 24.95
CA PHE A 414 0.91 6.63 23.59
C PHE A 414 0.66 5.52 22.57
N GLU A 415 -0.47 5.60 21.88
CA GLU A 415 -0.95 4.58 20.94
C GLU A 415 -2.03 5.12 19.98
N TRP A 416 -1.98 4.74 18.70
CA TRP A 416 -3.06 4.99 17.74
C TRP A 416 -4.27 4.06 17.97
N VAL A 417 -4.94 4.24 19.12
CA VAL A 417 -6.23 3.58 19.42
C VAL A 417 -7.35 4.18 18.57
N LYS A 418 -7.38 5.52 18.47
CA LYS A 418 -8.02 6.21 17.35
C LYS A 418 -7.05 6.15 16.17
N PRO A 419 -7.37 5.41 15.10
CA PRO A 419 -6.41 5.13 14.04
C PRO A 419 -6.24 6.32 13.11
N ILE A 420 -5.14 6.34 12.38
CA ILE A 420 -5.01 7.16 11.18
C ILE A 420 -5.43 6.30 9.99
N MET A 421 -6.45 6.76 9.26
CA MET A 421 -6.73 6.33 7.89
C MET A 421 -6.60 7.58 7.02
N LEU A 422 -5.55 7.61 6.21
CA LEU A 422 -5.26 8.69 5.26
C LEU A 422 -5.54 8.19 3.84
N SER A 423 -6.24 9.01 3.08
CA SER A 423 -6.59 8.81 1.67
C SER A 423 -6.03 9.98 0.88
N GLY A 424 -5.32 9.74 -0.21
CA GLY A 424 -4.83 10.80 -1.09
C GLY A 424 -5.01 10.41 -2.55
N GLY A 425 -4.91 11.39 -3.44
CA GLY A 425 -5.13 11.19 -4.86
C GLY A 425 -4.33 12.20 -5.68
N ILE A 426 -3.55 11.70 -6.63
CA ILE A 426 -2.95 12.50 -7.69
C ILE A 426 -3.85 12.41 -8.93
N GLY A 427 -4.17 13.55 -9.51
CA GLY A 427 -5.07 13.68 -10.65
C GLY A 427 -4.61 14.74 -11.64
N GLN A 428 -5.52 15.17 -12.50
CA GLN A 428 -5.28 16.24 -13.46
C GLN A 428 -6.56 17.01 -13.81
N MET A 429 -6.43 18.27 -14.23
CA MET A 429 -7.55 19.13 -14.63
C MET A 429 -7.24 19.88 -15.93
N ASP A 430 -8.26 20.25 -16.71
CA ASP A 430 -8.06 21.16 -17.85
C ASP A 430 -7.72 22.57 -17.35
N HIS A 431 -6.67 23.18 -17.89
CA HIS A 431 -6.24 24.53 -17.53
C HIS A 431 -7.36 25.57 -17.72
N ALA A 432 -8.26 25.35 -18.69
CA ALA A 432 -9.42 26.20 -18.93
C ALA A 432 -10.49 26.13 -17.80
N HIS A 433 -10.42 25.13 -16.92
CA HIS A 433 -11.41 24.85 -15.87
C HIS A 433 -10.91 25.17 -14.46
N VAL A 434 -9.75 25.83 -14.32
CA VAL A 434 -9.11 26.16 -13.04
C VAL A 434 -9.97 27.05 -12.14
N ALA A 435 -10.53 28.15 -12.67
CA ALA A 435 -11.33 29.09 -11.89
C ALA A 435 -12.80 28.67 -11.83
N LYS A 436 -13.35 28.53 -10.62
CA LYS A 436 -14.81 28.50 -10.36
C LYS A 436 -15.40 29.90 -10.62
N ASP A 437 -16.63 29.97 -11.13
CA ASP A 437 -17.34 31.24 -11.29
C ASP A 437 -18.08 31.62 -10.00
N ASP A 438 -18.15 32.91 -9.69
CA ASP A 438 -19.04 33.43 -8.65
C ASP A 438 -20.52 33.07 -8.92
N PRO A 439 -21.32 32.74 -7.90
CA PRO A 439 -22.75 32.49 -8.05
C PRO A 439 -23.51 33.71 -8.57
N LYS A 440 -24.44 33.51 -9.50
CA LYS A 440 -25.22 34.58 -10.16
C LYS A 440 -26.72 34.35 -10.00
N PRO A 441 -27.53 35.39 -9.69
CA PRO A 441 -28.99 35.26 -9.59
C PRO A 441 -29.61 34.58 -10.81
N GLY A 442 -30.50 33.62 -10.56
CA GLY A 442 -31.12 32.79 -11.60
C GLY A 442 -30.34 31.53 -12.02
N GLN A 443 -29.12 31.32 -11.52
CA GLN A 443 -28.43 30.02 -11.67
C GLN A 443 -29.14 28.92 -10.89
N LEU A 444 -29.10 27.69 -11.43
CA LEU A 444 -29.70 26.51 -10.84
C LEU A 444 -28.76 25.90 -9.82
N VAL A 445 -29.28 25.62 -8.61
CA VAL A 445 -28.56 24.89 -7.57
C VAL A 445 -28.93 23.42 -7.67
N ILE A 446 -27.95 22.57 -7.97
CA ILE A 446 -28.13 21.15 -8.27
C ILE A 446 -27.48 20.27 -7.21
N LYS A 447 -28.15 19.17 -6.87
CA LYS A 447 -27.55 18.00 -6.20
C LYS A 447 -27.44 16.85 -7.19
N ILE A 448 -26.29 16.18 -7.24
CA ILE A 448 -26.05 15.02 -8.11
C ILE A 448 -25.54 13.83 -7.30
N GLY A 449 -25.94 12.61 -7.68
CA GLY A 449 -25.40 11.37 -7.14
C GLY A 449 -26.37 10.61 -6.24
N GLY A 450 -25.84 9.87 -5.26
CA GLY A 450 -26.61 8.92 -4.44
C GLY A 450 -27.80 9.57 -3.70
N PRO A 451 -28.92 8.83 -3.51
CA PRO A 451 -30.07 9.33 -2.76
C PRO A 451 -29.75 9.44 -1.26
N ALA A 452 -30.45 10.33 -0.55
CA ALA A 452 -30.25 10.59 0.86
C ALA A 452 -30.66 9.41 1.75
N TYR A 453 -29.79 9.07 2.70
CA TYR A 453 -30.00 8.09 3.76
C TYR A 453 -29.59 8.68 5.11
N ARG A 454 -30.17 8.19 6.22
CA ARG A 454 -29.76 8.53 7.59
C ARG A 454 -28.38 7.94 7.90
N ILE A 455 -27.33 8.63 7.46
CA ILE A 455 -25.91 8.24 7.58
C ILE A 455 -25.12 9.47 8.05
N GLY A 456 -24.18 9.29 8.98
CA GLY A 456 -23.27 10.35 9.41
C GLY A 456 -23.94 11.56 10.07
N VAL A 457 -25.13 11.42 10.65
CA VAL A 457 -25.84 12.54 11.29
C VAL A 457 -25.03 13.03 12.50
N GLY A 458 -24.38 14.19 12.34
CA GLY A 458 -23.51 14.78 13.37
C GLY A 458 -22.03 14.38 13.30
N GLY A 459 -21.56 13.84 12.17
CA GLY A 459 -20.17 13.36 12.01
C GLY A 459 -19.09 14.43 12.26
N GLY A 460 -19.30 15.66 11.80
CA GLY A 460 -18.42 16.80 12.07
C GLY A 460 -18.21 17.08 13.57
N ALA A 461 -19.29 17.16 14.35
CA ALA A 461 -19.25 17.32 15.79
C ALA A 461 -18.65 16.09 16.51
N ALA A 462 -19.09 14.88 16.17
CA ALA A 462 -18.60 13.65 16.79
C ALA A 462 -17.10 13.42 16.56
N SER A 463 -16.61 13.65 15.34
CA SER A 463 -15.18 13.53 15.00
C SER A 463 -14.29 14.55 15.74
N SER A 464 -14.85 15.68 16.17
CA SER A 464 -14.16 16.74 16.92
C SER A 464 -13.90 16.38 18.40
N MET A 465 -14.48 15.30 18.92
CA MET A 465 -14.34 14.85 20.31
C MET A 465 -13.31 13.71 20.50
N VAL A 466 -12.92 13.47 21.75
CA VAL A 466 -12.09 12.32 22.14
C VAL A 466 -12.93 11.03 22.01
N ALA A 467 -12.36 9.99 21.41
CA ALA A 467 -13.11 8.76 21.17
C ALA A 467 -13.39 8.01 22.50
N GLY A 468 -14.62 7.53 22.68
CA GLY A 468 -15.01 6.74 23.85
C GLY A 468 -15.54 7.51 25.06
N ASP A 469 -15.73 8.84 24.98
CA ASP A 469 -16.45 9.62 26.01
C ASP A 469 -17.99 9.53 25.87
N ASN A 470 -18.51 9.06 24.73
CA ASN A 470 -19.94 8.82 24.51
C ASN A 470 -20.48 7.68 25.40
N ALA A 471 -21.77 7.74 25.77
CA ALA A 471 -22.43 6.69 26.54
C ALA A 471 -22.31 5.31 25.86
N ALA A 472 -22.40 4.23 26.64
CA ALA A 472 -22.10 2.85 26.22
C ALA A 472 -23.05 2.22 25.18
N GLU A 473 -23.90 3.02 24.54
CA GLU A 473 -24.67 2.62 23.36
C GLU A 473 -23.75 2.60 22.11
N LEU A 474 -24.11 1.77 21.12
CA LEU A 474 -23.31 1.65 19.90
C LEU A 474 -23.49 2.91 19.05
N ASP A 475 -22.39 3.56 18.67
CA ASP A 475 -22.38 4.78 17.86
C ASP A 475 -22.71 4.45 16.39
N TYR A 476 -24.00 4.27 16.11
CA TYR A 476 -24.50 4.00 14.75
C TYR A 476 -24.39 5.21 13.83
N ASN A 477 -24.33 6.44 14.38
CA ASN A 477 -24.16 7.64 13.57
C ASN A 477 -22.77 7.72 12.94
N ALA A 478 -21.76 7.14 13.59
CA ALA A 478 -20.41 6.97 13.04
C ALA A 478 -20.32 5.88 11.94
N VAL A 479 -21.35 5.07 11.73
CA VAL A 479 -21.37 4.02 10.69
C VAL A 479 -21.67 4.64 9.34
N GLN A 480 -20.71 4.54 8.44
CA GLN A 480 -20.77 5.10 7.09
C GLN A 480 -21.39 4.11 6.08
N ARG A 481 -21.84 4.61 4.92
CA ARG A 481 -22.35 3.81 3.80
C ARG A 481 -21.73 4.30 2.50
N ALA A 482 -21.03 3.42 1.80
CA ALA A 482 -20.38 3.70 0.53
C ALA A 482 -20.99 2.88 -0.62
N ASP A 483 -21.08 3.47 -1.80
CA ASP A 483 -21.49 2.89 -3.07
C ASP A 483 -20.55 3.39 -4.19
N ALA A 484 -19.41 2.71 -4.31
CA ALA A 484 -18.36 3.07 -5.26
C ALA A 484 -18.82 3.15 -6.72
N GLU A 485 -19.88 2.40 -7.09
CA GLU A 485 -20.46 2.42 -8.43
C GLU A 485 -21.15 3.77 -8.71
N MET A 486 -21.95 4.26 -7.75
CA MET A 486 -22.58 5.58 -7.84
C MET A 486 -21.52 6.70 -7.91
N GLY A 487 -20.49 6.64 -7.06
CA GLY A 487 -19.36 7.56 -7.12
C GLY A 487 -18.68 7.56 -8.49
N GLN A 488 -18.50 6.37 -9.08
CA GLN A 488 -17.92 6.20 -10.41
C GLN A 488 -18.79 6.85 -11.49
N LYS A 489 -20.11 6.61 -11.46
CA LYS A 489 -21.05 7.24 -12.40
C LYS A 489 -21.01 8.78 -12.31
N VAL A 490 -20.96 9.35 -11.10
CA VAL A 490 -20.83 10.81 -10.92
C VAL A 490 -19.52 11.32 -11.53
N ASN A 491 -18.40 10.63 -11.30
CA ASN A 491 -17.12 10.95 -11.93
C ASN A 491 -17.20 10.90 -13.47
N ARG A 492 -17.96 9.96 -14.07
CA ARG A 492 -18.19 9.94 -15.53
C ARG A 492 -19.00 11.14 -16.03
N VAL A 493 -19.97 11.65 -15.25
CA VAL A 493 -20.69 12.89 -15.58
C VAL A 493 -19.76 14.10 -15.52
N VAL A 494 -18.99 14.27 -14.44
CA VAL A 494 -18.04 15.37 -14.30
C VAL A 494 -17.00 15.34 -15.42
N ARG A 495 -16.42 14.15 -15.70
CA ARG A 495 -15.51 13.94 -16.82
C ARG A 495 -16.13 14.33 -18.16
N ALA A 496 -17.37 13.91 -18.43
CA ALA A 496 -18.05 14.26 -19.67
C ALA A 496 -18.28 15.78 -19.83
N CYS A 497 -18.55 16.49 -18.73
CA CYS A 497 -18.62 17.94 -18.71
C CYS A 497 -17.25 18.59 -18.99
N VAL A 498 -16.17 18.08 -18.40
CA VAL A 498 -14.79 18.54 -18.66
C VAL A 498 -14.37 18.28 -20.11
N GLU A 499 -14.70 17.12 -20.69
CA GLU A 499 -14.32 16.77 -22.07
C GLU A 499 -14.96 17.67 -23.14
N LEU A 500 -16.02 18.42 -22.81
CA LEU A 500 -16.62 19.47 -23.65
C LEU A 500 -15.77 20.74 -23.78
N GLY A 501 -14.70 20.91 -23.00
CA GLY A 501 -13.81 22.07 -23.04
C GLY A 501 -14.55 23.37 -22.71
N ASP A 502 -14.50 24.36 -23.61
CA ASP A 502 -15.17 25.66 -23.45
C ASP A 502 -16.71 25.57 -23.28
N LYS A 503 -17.30 24.41 -23.60
CA LYS A 503 -18.74 24.13 -23.45
C LYS A 503 -19.08 23.36 -22.16
N ASN A 504 -18.16 23.27 -21.20
CA ASN A 504 -18.43 22.68 -19.89
C ASN A 504 -19.62 23.43 -19.23
N PRO A 505 -20.73 22.75 -18.91
CA PRO A 505 -21.92 23.39 -18.33
C PRO A 505 -21.76 23.77 -16.86
N ILE A 506 -20.74 23.25 -16.17
CA ILE A 506 -20.47 23.47 -14.75
C ILE A 506 -19.82 24.84 -14.55
N THR A 507 -20.46 25.72 -13.79
CA THR A 507 -19.88 27.03 -13.40
C THR A 507 -19.16 26.94 -12.05
N SER A 508 -19.67 26.10 -11.15
CA SER A 508 -19.02 25.70 -9.89
C SER A 508 -19.50 24.30 -9.48
N ILE A 509 -18.64 23.54 -8.79
CA ILE A 509 -18.93 22.22 -8.21
C ILE A 509 -18.25 22.10 -6.85
N HIS A 510 -18.87 21.39 -5.91
CA HIS A 510 -18.32 21.11 -4.58
C HIS A 510 -18.75 19.71 -4.12
N ASP A 511 -17.91 19.02 -3.36
CA ASP A 511 -18.25 17.75 -2.74
C ASP A 511 -19.32 17.92 -1.64
N GLN A 512 -20.08 16.87 -1.32
CA GLN A 512 -20.77 16.78 -0.03
C GLN A 512 -19.94 15.96 0.95
N GLY A 513 -19.42 16.62 1.98
CA GLY A 513 -18.67 16.01 3.08
C GLY A 513 -19.38 16.17 4.43
N ALA A 514 -18.63 16.62 5.44
CA ALA A 514 -19.12 16.84 6.80
C ALA A 514 -20.22 17.91 6.85
N GLY A 515 -21.22 17.72 7.72
CA GLY A 515 -22.39 18.62 7.79
C GLY A 515 -23.37 18.51 6.62
N GLY A 516 -23.15 17.58 5.69
CA GLY A 516 -24.14 17.16 4.69
C GLY A 516 -24.53 18.25 3.70
N SER A 517 -25.81 18.25 3.30
CA SER A 517 -26.35 19.24 2.36
C SER A 517 -26.30 20.66 2.91
N GLY A 518 -26.39 20.84 4.23
CA GLY A 518 -26.33 22.15 4.88
C GLY A 518 -25.02 22.87 4.60
N ASN A 519 -23.88 22.21 4.83
CA ASN A 519 -22.58 22.84 4.59
C ASN A 519 -22.39 23.19 3.10
N VAL A 520 -22.45 22.18 2.23
CA VAL A 520 -22.14 22.35 0.80
C VAL A 520 -23.09 23.32 0.08
N LEU A 521 -24.38 23.33 0.40
CA LEU A 521 -25.34 24.23 -0.25
C LEU A 521 -25.23 25.67 0.24
N LYS A 522 -24.74 25.90 1.47
CA LYS A 522 -24.41 27.25 1.93
C LYS A 522 -23.13 27.76 1.27
N GLU A 523 -22.08 26.94 1.27
CA GLU A 523 -20.77 27.29 0.69
C GLU A 523 -20.85 27.59 -0.81
N ILE A 524 -21.50 26.72 -1.61
CA ILE A 524 -21.61 26.92 -3.05
C ILE A 524 -22.50 28.13 -3.44
N CYS A 525 -23.32 28.63 -2.51
CA CYS A 525 -24.16 29.82 -2.72
C CYS A 525 -23.60 31.09 -2.08
N GLU A 526 -22.45 31.03 -1.39
CA GLU A 526 -21.82 32.19 -0.75
C GLU A 526 -21.21 33.14 -1.80
N PRO A 527 -21.31 34.48 -1.67
CA PRO A 527 -22.06 35.25 -0.67
C PRO A 527 -23.50 35.60 -1.10
N VAL A 528 -23.97 35.08 -2.23
CA VAL A 528 -25.12 35.62 -2.99
C VAL A 528 -26.47 35.08 -2.52
N GLY A 529 -26.50 33.90 -1.90
CA GLY A 529 -27.70 33.28 -1.34
C GLY A 529 -28.55 32.49 -2.35
N ALA A 530 -29.44 31.65 -1.83
CA ALA A 530 -30.31 30.78 -2.61
C ALA A 530 -31.60 30.43 -1.85
N VAL A 531 -32.64 30.08 -2.62
CA VAL A 531 -33.81 29.37 -2.11
C VAL A 531 -33.70 27.90 -2.48
N ILE A 532 -33.81 27.01 -1.48
CA ILE A 532 -33.73 25.55 -1.61
C ILE A 532 -35.07 24.93 -1.23
N ASP A 533 -35.55 23.95 -1.99
CA ASP A 533 -36.69 23.10 -1.62
C ASP A 533 -36.19 21.71 -1.22
N ILE A 534 -36.27 21.41 0.09
CA ILE A 534 -35.72 20.16 0.65
C ILE A 534 -36.41 18.92 0.05
N ARG A 535 -37.65 19.05 -0.43
CA ARG A 535 -38.44 17.94 -0.99
C ARG A 535 -38.09 17.61 -2.44
N LYS A 536 -37.23 18.39 -3.09
CA LYS A 536 -36.67 18.05 -4.41
C LYS A 536 -35.45 17.12 -4.31
N MET A 537 -34.83 16.97 -3.14
CA MET A 537 -33.74 16.01 -2.94
C MET A 537 -34.22 14.59 -3.23
N LYS A 538 -33.35 13.75 -3.82
CA LYS A 538 -33.63 12.33 -3.99
C LYS A 538 -33.46 11.64 -2.63
N VAL A 539 -34.52 11.05 -2.10
CA VAL A 539 -34.53 10.42 -0.77
C VAL A 539 -34.62 8.91 -0.91
N GLY A 540 -33.69 8.19 -0.28
CA GLY A 540 -33.62 6.72 -0.23
C GLY A 540 -34.12 6.13 1.09
N ASP A 541 -34.12 6.91 2.17
CA ASP A 541 -34.80 6.61 3.44
C ASP A 541 -35.97 7.60 3.66
N PRO A 542 -37.23 7.19 3.43
CA PRO A 542 -38.39 8.07 3.58
C PRO A 542 -38.71 8.42 5.05
N SER A 543 -38.02 7.82 6.03
CA SER A 543 -38.18 8.15 7.46
C SER A 543 -37.32 9.34 7.92
N MET A 544 -36.50 9.92 7.04
CA MET A 544 -35.65 11.06 7.38
C MET A 544 -36.46 12.33 7.68
N SER A 545 -36.14 12.95 8.81
CA SER A 545 -36.63 14.28 9.20
C SER A 545 -36.04 15.38 8.31
N VAL A 546 -36.59 16.59 8.42
CA VAL A 546 -36.04 17.77 7.74
C VAL A 546 -34.60 18.07 8.20
N LEU A 547 -34.33 17.89 9.51
CA LEU A 547 -32.99 18.01 10.07
C LEU A 547 -32.04 17.02 9.39
N GLU A 548 -32.41 15.75 9.34
CA GLU A 548 -31.56 14.70 8.76
C GLU A 548 -31.37 14.87 7.25
N LEU A 549 -32.39 15.27 6.50
CA LEU A 549 -32.23 15.58 5.07
C LEU A 549 -31.26 16.74 4.82
N TRP A 550 -31.23 17.73 5.72
CA TRP A 550 -30.32 18.86 5.63
C TRP A 550 -28.89 18.49 6.06
N THR A 551 -28.72 17.76 7.17
CA THR A 551 -27.41 17.62 7.83
C THR A 551 -26.79 16.22 7.80
N ALA A 552 -27.43 15.20 7.21
CA ALA A 552 -26.83 13.87 7.05
C ALA A 552 -25.71 13.88 6.00
N GLU A 553 -24.63 13.15 6.30
CA GLU A 553 -23.41 13.06 5.50
C GLU A 553 -23.52 11.91 4.47
N PHE A 554 -24.67 11.80 3.80
CA PHE A 554 -24.93 10.73 2.83
C PHE A 554 -24.02 10.83 1.61
N GLN A 555 -23.61 9.67 1.12
CA GLN A 555 -22.71 9.48 -0.03
C GLN A 555 -23.53 8.97 -1.23
N GLU A 556 -23.07 9.05 -2.48
CA GLU A 556 -21.92 9.77 -3.03
C GLU A 556 -22.50 10.99 -3.75
N ASN A 557 -22.37 12.18 -3.16
CA ASN A 557 -23.13 13.34 -3.60
C ASN A 557 -22.26 14.60 -3.72
N CYS A 558 -22.58 15.46 -4.68
CA CYS A 558 -21.95 16.77 -4.90
C CYS A 558 -23.04 17.86 -5.06
N ALA A 559 -22.67 19.12 -4.88
CA ALA A 559 -23.47 20.26 -5.31
C ALA A 559 -22.86 20.92 -6.55
N LEU A 560 -23.69 21.49 -7.42
CA LEU A 560 -23.26 22.22 -8.62
C LEU A 560 -24.07 23.49 -8.82
N LEU A 561 -23.43 24.47 -9.45
CA LEU A 561 -24.10 25.56 -10.15
C LEU A 561 -24.00 25.36 -11.65
N ILE A 562 -25.12 25.59 -12.34
CA ILE A 562 -25.17 25.71 -13.80
C ILE A 562 -26.10 26.87 -14.19
N ASP A 563 -25.86 27.47 -15.34
CA ASP A 563 -26.81 28.39 -15.96
C ASP A 563 -28.03 27.60 -16.48
N ALA A 564 -29.25 28.14 -16.32
CA ALA A 564 -30.48 27.42 -16.68
C ALA A 564 -30.55 26.95 -18.15
N GLN A 565 -29.91 27.69 -19.07
CA GLN A 565 -29.78 27.32 -20.48
C GLN A 565 -29.00 26.01 -20.72
N ASN A 566 -28.15 25.61 -19.77
CA ASN A 566 -27.32 24.41 -19.86
C ASN A 566 -27.98 23.17 -19.23
N GLU A 567 -29.14 23.30 -18.57
CA GLU A 567 -29.79 22.18 -17.86
C GLU A 567 -30.09 21.00 -18.80
N ALA A 568 -30.58 21.27 -20.02
CA ALA A 568 -30.88 20.22 -21.00
C ALA A 568 -29.63 19.40 -21.39
N VAL A 569 -28.48 20.06 -21.55
CA VAL A 569 -27.20 19.41 -21.88
C VAL A 569 -26.69 18.58 -20.70
N PHE A 570 -26.75 19.14 -19.48
CA PHE A 570 -26.35 18.44 -18.25
C PHE A 570 -27.25 17.23 -17.99
N GLY A 571 -28.57 17.38 -18.12
CA GLY A 571 -29.56 16.31 -17.95
C GLY A 571 -29.42 15.18 -18.96
N ALA A 572 -29.01 15.48 -20.20
CA ALA A 572 -28.69 14.46 -21.21
C ALA A 572 -27.45 13.63 -20.81
N ILE A 573 -26.39 14.28 -20.30
CA ILE A 573 -25.18 13.61 -19.80
C ILE A 573 -25.52 12.72 -18.58
N CYS A 574 -26.23 13.26 -17.58
CA CYS A 574 -26.69 12.51 -16.41
C CYS A 574 -27.53 11.29 -16.81
N SER A 575 -28.44 11.44 -17.79
CA SER A 575 -29.26 10.34 -18.30
C SER A 575 -28.44 9.25 -18.99
N ARG A 576 -27.45 9.62 -19.82
CA ARG A 576 -26.51 8.69 -20.46
C ARG A 576 -25.75 7.87 -19.42
N GLU A 577 -25.23 8.54 -18.39
CA GLU A 577 -24.43 7.91 -17.34
C GLU A 577 -25.26 7.21 -16.25
N ARG A 578 -26.59 7.34 -16.30
CA ARG A 578 -27.56 6.81 -15.32
C ARG A 578 -27.33 7.37 -13.91
N VAL A 579 -27.01 8.66 -13.83
CA VAL A 579 -26.86 9.41 -12.57
C VAL A 579 -28.13 10.22 -12.30
N PRO A 580 -28.80 10.04 -11.16
CA PRO A 580 -29.86 10.94 -10.76
C PRO A 580 -29.28 12.30 -10.33
N TYR A 581 -29.92 13.37 -10.80
CA TYR A 581 -29.71 14.74 -10.30
C TYR A 581 -31.04 15.37 -9.90
N ALA A 582 -30.97 16.47 -9.16
CA ALA A 582 -32.12 17.29 -8.80
C ALA A 582 -31.74 18.77 -8.77
N VAL A 583 -32.51 19.60 -9.46
CA VAL A 583 -32.49 21.06 -9.29
C VAL A 583 -33.21 21.37 -7.97
N VAL A 584 -32.45 21.51 -6.89
CA VAL A 584 -32.99 21.73 -5.54
C VAL A 584 -33.34 23.19 -5.29
N GLY A 585 -32.75 24.13 -6.02
CA GLY A 585 -32.95 25.55 -5.78
C GLY A 585 -32.46 26.48 -6.87
N THR A 586 -32.46 27.78 -6.56
CA THR A 586 -32.04 28.86 -7.46
C THR A 586 -31.36 29.96 -6.67
N ILE A 587 -30.27 30.52 -7.20
CA ILE A 587 -29.55 31.65 -6.60
C ILE A 587 -30.44 32.89 -6.61
N THR A 588 -30.58 33.56 -5.46
CA THR A 588 -31.53 34.66 -5.21
C THR A 588 -30.91 36.04 -5.33
N GLY A 589 -29.70 36.25 -4.79
CA GLY A 589 -29.07 37.58 -4.73
C GLY A 589 -29.36 38.40 -3.48
N ASP A 590 -30.02 37.82 -2.47
CA ASP A 590 -30.37 38.47 -1.20
C ASP A 590 -29.43 38.13 -0.03
N GLY A 591 -28.38 37.32 -0.27
CA GLY A 591 -27.39 36.94 0.74
C GLY A 591 -27.89 35.95 1.79
N LYS A 592 -29.03 35.30 1.55
CA LYS A 592 -29.66 34.34 2.46
C LYS A 592 -29.70 32.94 1.87
N VAL A 593 -29.63 31.91 2.72
CA VAL A 593 -30.08 30.56 2.37
C VAL A 593 -31.39 30.29 3.09
N VAL A 594 -32.45 30.18 2.30
CA VAL A 594 -33.79 29.81 2.77
C VAL A 594 -34.11 28.40 2.31
N VAL A 595 -34.26 27.48 3.26
CA VAL A 595 -34.73 26.11 2.97
C VAL A 595 -36.23 26.06 3.23
N LYS A 596 -36.99 25.59 2.25
CA LYS A 596 -38.44 25.40 2.31
C LYS A 596 -38.79 23.93 2.33
N ASP A 597 -39.81 23.56 3.10
CA ASP A 597 -40.47 22.27 3.03
C ASP A 597 -41.83 22.44 2.33
N THR A 598 -41.91 22.10 1.05
CA THR A 598 -43.14 22.21 0.25
C THR A 598 -44.25 21.22 0.66
N ARG A 599 -43.97 20.28 1.57
CA ARG A 599 -44.99 19.38 2.15
C ARG A 599 -45.95 20.12 3.09
N ASP A 600 -45.44 21.09 3.84
CA ASP A 600 -46.18 21.86 4.87
C ASP A 600 -46.05 23.39 4.69
N ASN A 601 -45.35 23.84 3.64
CA ASN A 601 -44.99 25.23 3.33
C ASN A 601 -44.21 25.94 4.45
N SER A 602 -43.47 25.19 5.26
CA SER A 602 -42.65 25.74 6.33
C SER A 602 -41.24 26.12 5.86
N GLU A 603 -40.59 27.02 6.61
CA GLU A 603 -39.22 27.50 6.33
C GLU A 603 -38.30 27.08 7.50
N PRO A 604 -37.80 25.83 7.52
CA PRO A 604 -36.94 25.30 8.58
C PRO A 604 -35.58 26.00 8.73
N VAL A 605 -35.11 26.72 7.71
CA VAL A 605 -33.82 27.44 7.70
C VAL A 605 -34.00 28.78 6.98
N ASP A 606 -33.60 29.89 7.60
CA ASP A 606 -33.52 31.25 7.04
C ASP A 606 -32.23 31.92 7.54
N LEU A 607 -31.08 31.50 7.03
CA LEU A 607 -29.78 31.95 7.51
C LEU A 607 -29.18 33.00 6.59
N GLN A 608 -28.76 34.13 7.18
CA GLN A 608 -28.00 35.18 6.49
C GLN A 608 -26.52 34.78 6.43
N LEU A 609 -25.98 34.62 5.23
CA LEU A 609 -24.69 33.95 5.02
C LEU A 609 -23.51 34.71 5.63
N ASP A 610 -23.49 36.04 5.58
CA ASP A 610 -22.39 36.84 6.14
C ASP A 610 -22.28 36.76 7.67
N LEU A 611 -23.37 36.45 8.36
CA LEU A 611 -23.39 36.18 9.80
C LEU A 611 -22.91 34.76 10.11
N VAL A 612 -23.36 33.74 9.37
CA VAL A 612 -23.09 32.34 9.72
C VAL A 612 -21.82 31.75 9.09
N LEU A 613 -21.27 32.39 8.05
CA LEU A 613 -20.02 31.99 7.39
C LEU A 613 -18.92 33.06 7.53
N GLY A 614 -19.22 34.33 7.24
CA GLY A 614 -18.21 35.36 6.99
C GLY A 614 -17.67 36.13 8.21
N LYS A 615 -18.48 36.38 9.25
CA LYS A 615 -18.17 37.33 10.35
C LYS A 615 -18.10 36.68 11.74
N MET A 616 -17.56 35.47 11.80
CA MET A 616 -17.32 34.75 13.07
C MET A 616 -16.09 35.30 13.82
N PRO A 617 -16.12 35.43 15.16
CA PRO A 617 -14.98 35.87 15.96
C PRO A 617 -13.90 34.78 16.06
N GLN A 618 -12.63 35.18 15.92
CA GLN A 618 -11.47 34.28 16.04
C GLN A 618 -11.34 33.71 17.47
N LYS A 619 -11.21 32.38 17.61
CA LYS A 619 -10.98 31.71 18.91
C LYS A 619 -9.54 31.92 19.41
N THR A 620 -9.33 31.79 20.73
CA THR A 620 -8.01 31.93 21.39
C THR A 620 -7.70 30.70 22.24
N PHE A 621 -6.51 30.13 22.07
CA PHE A 621 -6.07 28.90 22.71
C PHE A 621 -4.89 29.16 23.64
N ASN A 622 -5.10 28.98 24.95
CA ASN A 622 -4.07 29.14 25.97
C ASN A 622 -3.45 27.77 26.27
N MET A 623 -2.13 27.66 26.09
CA MET A 623 -1.39 26.40 26.11
C MET A 623 -0.08 26.53 26.89
N LYS A 624 0.46 25.40 27.35
CA LYS A 624 1.75 25.31 28.05
C LYS A 624 2.60 24.20 27.45
N ARG A 625 3.90 24.44 27.28
CA ARG A 625 4.83 23.41 26.83
C ARG A 625 5.05 22.37 27.93
N LEU A 626 4.92 21.09 27.57
CA LEU A 626 5.27 19.96 28.41
C LEU A 626 6.14 18.99 27.61
N TYR A 627 7.28 18.62 28.20
CA TYR A 627 8.29 17.77 27.56
C TYR A 627 8.36 16.41 28.26
N ASN A 628 8.39 15.35 27.45
CA ASN A 628 8.63 14.00 27.93
C ASN A 628 10.12 13.79 28.15
N LYS A 629 10.51 13.47 29.40
CA LYS A 629 11.88 13.09 29.73
C LYS A 629 12.14 11.67 29.26
N LEU A 630 12.77 11.52 28.09
CA LEU A 630 13.20 10.25 27.54
C LEU A 630 14.64 9.91 27.98
N PRO A 631 15.01 8.62 28.13
CA PRO A 631 16.39 8.22 28.40
C PRO A 631 17.35 8.65 27.28
N ARG A 632 18.58 9.05 27.64
CA ARG A 632 19.59 9.55 26.68
C ARG A 632 20.38 8.46 25.94
N ALA A 633 20.43 7.26 26.51
CA ALA A 633 21.25 6.16 26.01
C ALA A 633 20.43 4.87 25.90
N LEU A 634 20.80 4.03 24.93
CA LEU A 634 20.24 2.71 24.73
C LEU A 634 21.25 1.69 25.25
N ASP A 635 20.89 0.95 26.30
CA ASP A 635 21.73 -0.13 26.81
C ASP A 635 21.64 -1.34 25.87
N LEU A 636 22.44 -1.32 24.81
CA LEU A 636 22.51 -2.41 23.83
C LEU A 636 22.97 -3.71 24.52
N PRO A 637 22.17 -4.79 24.55
CA PRO A 637 22.59 -6.05 25.15
C PRO A 637 23.78 -6.63 24.38
N ALA A 638 24.76 -7.22 25.09
CA ALA A 638 25.91 -7.87 24.44
C ALA A 638 25.51 -9.03 23.50
N SER A 639 24.30 -9.58 23.65
CA SER A 639 23.70 -10.60 22.79
C SER A 639 23.01 -10.05 21.52
N LEU A 640 22.87 -8.73 21.37
CA LEU A 640 22.19 -8.10 20.24
C LEU A 640 23.15 -7.91 19.06
N SER A 641 23.28 -8.93 18.21
CA SER A 641 23.95 -8.82 16.91
C SER A 641 23.09 -8.09 15.87
N VAL A 642 23.70 -7.64 14.77
CA VAL A 642 22.97 -7.02 13.63
C VAL A 642 21.94 -7.99 13.02
N GLU A 643 22.30 -9.27 12.89
CA GLU A 643 21.42 -10.35 12.42
C GLU A 643 20.21 -10.52 13.35
N VAL A 644 20.44 -10.64 14.66
CA VAL A 644 19.38 -10.72 15.67
C VAL A 644 18.49 -9.46 15.66
N ALA A 645 19.10 -8.28 15.51
CA ALA A 645 18.40 -7.01 15.46
C ALA A 645 17.43 -6.93 14.27
N LEU A 646 17.89 -7.39 13.09
CA LEU A 646 17.12 -7.48 11.85
C LEU A 646 16.01 -8.51 11.93
N GLU A 647 16.38 -9.77 12.17
CA GLU A 647 15.49 -10.93 12.03
C GLU A 647 14.41 -10.97 13.10
N ARG A 648 14.77 -10.70 14.37
CA ARG A 648 13.84 -10.83 15.49
C ARG A 648 13.03 -9.56 15.74
N GLY A 649 13.45 -8.42 15.20
CA GLY A 649 12.83 -7.11 15.42
C GLY A 649 12.56 -6.32 14.16
N VAL A 650 13.57 -5.64 13.62
CA VAL A 650 13.40 -4.54 12.66
C VAL A 650 12.62 -4.96 11.41
N LEU A 651 12.91 -6.11 10.81
CA LEU A 651 12.21 -6.57 9.60
C LEU A 651 10.77 -7.07 9.86
N ARG A 652 10.39 -7.26 11.13
CA ARG A 652 9.06 -7.71 11.57
C ARG A 652 8.13 -6.55 11.97
N LEU A 653 8.65 -5.34 12.14
CA LEU A 653 7.83 -4.14 12.36
C LEU A 653 6.98 -3.82 11.13
N LEU A 654 5.69 -3.48 11.34
CA LEU A 654 4.76 -3.12 10.26
C LEU A 654 5.30 -2.00 9.34
N SER A 655 6.00 -1.02 9.92
CA SER A 655 6.59 0.10 9.19
C SER A 655 7.74 -0.29 8.25
N VAL A 656 8.46 -1.39 8.53
CA VAL A 656 9.62 -1.84 7.75
C VAL A 656 9.30 -3.05 6.89
N GLY A 657 8.58 -4.03 7.44
CA GLY A 657 8.26 -5.31 6.77
C GLY A 657 7.52 -5.18 5.44
N SER A 658 7.51 -6.25 4.66
CA SER A 658 6.96 -6.26 3.30
C SER A 658 5.49 -5.82 3.25
N LYS A 659 5.18 -4.87 2.35
CA LYS A 659 3.82 -4.34 2.16
C LYS A 659 2.97 -5.17 1.18
N ARG A 660 3.40 -6.39 0.82
CA ARG A 660 2.70 -7.26 -0.16
C ARG A 660 1.22 -7.48 0.18
N PHE A 661 0.86 -7.55 1.46
CA PHE A 661 -0.53 -7.71 1.89
C PHE A 661 -1.43 -6.52 1.48
N LEU A 662 -0.86 -5.30 1.39
CA LEU A 662 -1.56 -4.11 0.89
C LEU A 662 -1.53 -4.05 -0.65
N THR A 663 -0.38 -4.34 -1.27
CA THR A 663 -0.23 -4.16 -2.74
C THR A 663 -0.93 -5.24 -3.55
N ASN A 664 -1.12 -6.46 -3.02
CA ASN A 664 -1.68 -7.57 -3.78
C ASN A 664 -3.22 -7.53 -3.93
N LYS A 665 -3.93 -6.72 -3.13
CA LYS A 665 -5.41 -6.61 -3.13
C LYS A 665 -5.97 -5.43 -3.94
N VAL A 666 -5.10 -4.51 -4.37
CA VAL A 666 -5.45 -3.28 -5.09
C VAL A 666 -5.20 -3.39 -6.59
N ASP A 667 -6.01 -2.73 -7.40
CA ASP A 667 -5.63 -2.36 -8.76
C ASP A 667 -4.47 -1.34 -8.73
N ARG A 668 -3.58 -1.43 -9.72
CA ARG A 668 -2.37 -0.59 -9.84
C ARG A 668 -2.12 -0.13 -11.29
N SER A 669 -3.13 -0.17 -12.16
CA SER A 669 -2.96 -0.03 -13.62
C SER A 669 -4.19 0.38 -14.44
N VAL A 670 -5.41 0.33 -13.90
CA VAL A 670 -6.69 0.42 -14.66
C VAL A 670 -6.82 1.65 -15.58
N THR A 671 -6.20 2.78 -15.26
CA THR A 671 -6.22 3.99 -16.10
C THR A 671 -5.34 3.92 -17.36
N GLY A 672 -4.42 2.95 -17.44
CA GLY A 672 -3.37 2.93 -18.47
C GLY A 672 -2.33 4.05 -18.35
N GLN A 673 -2.42 4.90 -17.32
CA GLN A 673 -1.56 6.07 -17.10
C GLN A 673 -0.45 5.82 -16.05
N ILE A 674 -0.40 4.65 -15.42
CA ILE A 674 0.49 4.40 -14.27
C ILE A 674 1.90 4.08 -14.75
N ALA A 675 2.80 5.07 -14.64
CA ALA A 675 4.19 4.95 -15.05
C ALA A 675 5.09 4.35 -13.95
N GLN A 676 4.74 4.51 -12.66
CA GLN A 676 5.40 3.83 -11.55
C GLN A 676 4.42 3.60 -10.40
N GLN A 677 4.32 2.34 -9.94
CA GLN A 677 3.57 1.90 -8.75
C GLN A 677 4.53 1.27 -7.72
N GLN A 678 4.00 0.77 -6.58
CA GLN A 678 4.81 0.32 -5.44
C GLN A 678 5.81 -0.80 -5.80
N CYS A 679 5.42 -1.73 -6.68
CA CYS A 679 6.22 -2.90 -7.03
C CYS A 679 7.27 -2.56 -8.10
N VAL A 680 8.53 -3.00 -7.87
CA VAL A 680 9.66 -2.79 -8.77
C VAL A 680 10.32 -4.10 -9.19
N GLY A 681 10.99 -4.07 -10.35
CA GLY A 681 11.79 -5.16 -10.89
C GLY A 681 11.04 -6.46 -11.24
N PRO A 682 11.75 -7.46 -11.78
CA PRO A 682 11.16 -8.74 -12.20
C PRO A 682 10.46 -9.51 -11.07
N LEU A 683 10.86 -9.28 -9.82
CA LEU A 683 10.29 -9.92 -8.63
C LEU A 683 9.05 -9.20 -8.08
N GLN A 684 8.64 -8.07 -8.70
CA GLN A 684 7.50 -7.24 -8.29
C GLN A 684 7.52 -6.97 -6.78
N THR A 685 8.66 -6.50 -6.25
CA THR A 685 8.86 -6.25 -4.82
C THR A 685 8.35 -4.85 -4.46
N PRO A 686 7.49 -4.69 -3.43
CA PRO A 686 6.88 -3.39 -3.08
C PRO A 686 7.89 -2.48 -2.38
N LEU A 687 8.78 -1.87 -3.17
CA LEU A 687 9.95 -1.09 -2.72
C LEU A 687 10.10 0.27 -3.43
N SER A 688 9.19 0.67 -4.32
CA SER A 688 9.27 2.00 -4.96
C SER A 688 9.21 3.11 -3.92
N ASN A 689 10.11 4.09 -4.05
CA ASN A 689 10.14 5.26 -3.14
C ASN A 689 9.05 6.29 -3.49
N PHE A 690 8.61 6.34 -4.76
CA PHE A 690 7.65 7.30 -5.29
C PHE A 690 6.63 6.59 -6.18
N ALA A 691 5.56 7.31 -6.51
CA ALA A 691 4.60 6.95 -7.54
C ALA A 691 4.64 7.97 -8.69
N CYS A 692 4.31 7.54 -9.91
CA CYS A 692 4.33 8.40 -11.09
C CYS A 692 3.20 8.04 -12.07
N ILE A 693 2.51 9.05 -12.58
CA ILE A 693 1.46 8.97 -13.59
C ILE A 693 1.88 9.74 -14.85
N ALA A 694 1.44 9.29 -16.02
CA ALA A 694 1.46 10.05 -17.27
C ALA A 694 0.14 10.82 -17.46
N GLN A 695 0.16 11.97 -18.14
CA GLN A 695 -1.07 12.75 -18.38
C GLN A 695 -2.04 12.07 -19.36
N SER A 696 -1.53 11.23 -20.26
CA SER A 696 -2.33 10.35 -21.11
C SER A 696 -1.53 9.09 -21.47
N PRO A 697 -2.18 8.01 -21.95
CA PRO A 697 -1.48 6.84 -22.49
C PRO A 697 -0.58 7.12 -23.70
N LEU A 698 -0.69 8.31 -24.31
CA LEU A 698 0.08 8.75 -25.47
C LEU A 698 1.19 9.75 -25.10
N SER A 699 1.25 10.20 -23.85
CA SER A 699 2.23 11.21 -23.42
C SER A 699 3.41 10.61 -22.66
N THR A 700 4.56 11.29 -22.77
CA THR A 700 5.70 11.07 -21.88
C THR A 700 5.71 12.03 -20.69
N THR A 701 4.91 13.09 -20.71
CA THR A 701 4.76 14.04 -19.59
C THR A 701 3.81 13.49 -18.53
N GLY A 702 3.97 13.94 -17.29
CA GLY A 702 3.27 13.37 -16.15
C GLY A 702 3.44 14.13 -14.84
N GLY A 703 3.02 13.48 -13.76
CA GLY A 703 3.23 13.90 -12.39
C GLY A 703 3.85 12.78 -11.55
N ALA A 704 4.54 13.15 -10.48
CA ALA A 704 5.00 12.19 -9.47
C ALA A 704 4.66 12.66 -8.06
N THR A 705 4.52 11.70 -7.14
CA THR A 705 4.22 11.94 -5.73
C THR A 705 5.04 11.02 -4.82
N ALA A 706 5.36 11.52 -3.63
CA ALA A 706 6.12 10.83 -2.60
C ALA A 706 5.69 11.31 -1.21
N ILE A 707 6.00 10.54 -0.16
CA ILE A 707 5.53 10.78 1.21
C ILE A 707 6.69 10.77 2.20
N GLY A 708 6.61 11.58 3.25
CA GLY A 708 7.49 11.51 4.43
C GLY A 708 6.72 11.60 5.75
N GLU A 709 7.10 10.77 6.73
CA GLU A 709 6.46 10.67 8.05
C GLU A 709 7.46 10.20 9.13
N GLN A 710 7.63 10.95 10.23
CA GLN A 710 8.57 10.57 11.30
C GLN A 710 8.03 10.78 12.73
N PRO A 711 6.78 10.37 13.04
CA PRO A 711 6.08 10.72 14.29
C PRO A 711 6.85 10.37 15.56
N LEU A 712 7.59 9.25 15.57
CA LEU A 712 8.33 8.78 16.74
C LEU A 712 9.55 9.64 17.09
N LYS A 713 9.92 10.65 16.28
CA LYS A 713 11.06 11.55 16.56
C LYS A 713 10.69 12.76 17.41
N GLY A 714 9.46 13.26 17.34
CA GLY A 714 9.02 14.41 18.17
C GLY A 714 8.39 14.02 19.49
N LEU A 715 8.54 12.76 19.93
CA LEU A 715 7.87 12.26 21.13
C LEU A 715 8.38 12.88 22.43
N ALA A 716 9.66 13.29 22.48
CA ALA A 716 10.19 14.07 23.60
C ALA A 716 9.46 15.42 23.73
N GLY A 717 9.08 16.02 22.60
CA GLY A 717 8.30 17.26 22.53
C GLY A 717 9.09 18.52 22.85
N ASP A 718 10.38 18.41 23.17
CA ASP A 718 11.28 19.56 23.23
C ASP A 718 11.54 20.14 21.83
N PRO A 719 11.94 21.42 21.70
CA PRO A 719 12.12 22.07 20.41
C PRO A 719 13.09 21.39 19.45
N ALA A 720 14.11 20.66 19.93
CA ALA A 720 15.03 19.93 19.06
C ALA A 720 14.38 18.66 18.49
N SER A 721 13.63 17.91 19.31
CA SER A 721 12.86 16.75 18.86
C SER A 721 11.76 17.12 17.85
N CYS A 722 11.05 18.23 18.10
CA CYS A 722 10.05 18.80 17.19
C CYS A 722 10.68 19.17 15.84
N ARG A 723 11.78 19.93 15.86
CA ARG A 723 12.56 20.27 14.66
C ARG A 723 13.07 19.04 13.92
N CYS A 724 13.48 17.99 14.64
CA CYS A 724 13.93 16.74 14.04
C CYS A 724 12.79 15.99 13.33
N MET A 725 11.58 15.90 13.91
CA MET A 725 10.41 15.36 13.21
C MET A 725 10.13 16.15 11.93
N ALA A 726 10.02 17.49 12.05
CA ALA A 726 9.75 18.39 10.94
C ALA A 726 10.75 18.17 9.78
N HIS A 727 12.04 18.27 10.09
CA HIS A 727 13.10 18.21 9.08
C HIS A 727 13.17 16.82 8.42
N LEU A 728 13.00 15.73 9.18
CA LEU A 728 13.04 14.39 8.62
C LEU A 728 11.78 14.01 7.82
N ALA A 729 10.60 14.57 8.14
CA ALA A 729 9.41 14.40 7.32
C ALA A 729 9.58 15.06 5.94
N VAL A 730 10.07 16.31 5.90
CA VAL A 730 10.40 17.02 4.65
C VAL A 730 11.49 16.28 3.87
N ALA A 731 12.58 15.89 4.55
CA ALA A 731 13.69 15.18 3.91
C ALA A 731 13.30 13.77 3.40
N GLU A 732 12.44 13.03 4.11
CA GLU A 732 11.96 11.72 3.64
C GLU A 732 11.12 11.85 2.37
N ALA A 733 10.21 12.82 2.31
CA ALA A 733 9.38 13.06 1.13
C ALA A 733 10.24 13.43 -0.10
N LEU A 734 11.20 14.35 0.04
CA LEU A 734 12.06 14.78 -1.05
C LEU A 734 13.07 13.70 -1.48
N THR A 735 13.68 12.96 -0.54
CA THR A 735 14.59 11.84 -0.86
C THR A 735 13.86 10.60 -1.38
N ASN A 736 12.54 10.54 -1.22
CA ASN A 736 11.68 9.59 -1.93
C ASN A 736 11.37 10.05 -3.36
N LEU A 737 11.11 11.35 -3.58
CA LEU A 737 10.80 11.93 -4.90
C LEU A 737 12.01 11.99 -5.85
N VAL A 738 13.23 12.16 -5.33
CA VAL A 738 14.45 12.47 -6.12
C VAL A 738 14.80 11.47 -7.25
N TRP A 739 14.20 10.28 -7.24
CA TRP A 739 14.48 9.19 -8.19
C TRP A 739 13.66 9.28 -9.50
N VAL A 740 12.84 10.31 -9.70
CA VAL A 740 12.20 10.63 -10.98
C VAL A 740 12.63 12.00 -11.46
N LYS A 741 12.75 12.19 -12.78
CA LYS A 741 13.01 13.51 -13.36
C LYS A 741 11.81 14.43 -13.13
N ILE A 742 11.95 15.40 -12.24
CA ILE A 742 11.01 16.52 -12.07
C ILE A 742 11.50 17.74 -12.86
N SER A 743 10.68 18.80 -12.91
CA SER A 743 11.01 20.03 -13.63
C SER A 743 12.07 20.88 -12.90
N SER A 744 11.89 21.10 -11.59
CA SER A 744 12.91 21.65 -10.68
C SER A 744 12.54 21.35 -9.22
N LEU A 745 13.42 21.66 -8.24
CA LEU A 745 13.07 21.51 -6.82
C LEU A 745 11.96 22.50 -6.40
N GLU A 746 12.03 23.73 -6.92
CA GLU A 746 11.05 24.79 -6.71
C GLU A 746 9.70 24.48 -7.37
N SER A 747 9.65 23.50 -8.27
CA SER A 747 8.41 22.99 -8.87
C SER A 747 7.66 22.00 -7.97
N VAL A 748 8.27 21.56 -6.86
CA VAL A 748 7.65 20.68 -5.88
C VAL A 748 6.70 21.50 -5.00
N LYS A 749 5.49 20.99 -4.81
CA LYS A 749 4.54 21.44 -3.78
C LYS A 749 4.03 20.24 -2.99
N ALA A 750 3.16 20.47 -2.00
CA ALA A 750 2.79 19.44 -1.06
C ALA A 750 1.44 19.67 -0.36
N SER A 751 0.81 18.54 -0.01
CA SER A 751 -0.25 18.49 1.00
C SER A 751 0.32 18.15 2.37
N GLY A 752 0.12 19.04 3.35
CA GLY A 752 0.57 18.86 4.74
C GLY A 752 -0.57 18.37 5.65
N ASN A 753 -0.42 17.18 6.23
CA ASN A 753 -1.49 16.52 6.98
C ASN A 753 -1.11 16.34 8.46
N TRP A 754 -1.98 16.79 9.38
CA TRP A 754 -1.67 16.99 10.80
C TRP A 754 -2.59 16.18 11.71
N MET A 755 -2.16 15.00 12.14
CA MET A 755 -2.93 14.13 13.04
C MET A 755 -2.39 14.27 14.45
N TRP A 756 -3.15 14.94 15.33
CA TRP A 756 -2.67 15.35 16.65
C TRP A 756 -3.77 15.29 17.72
N ALA A 757 -3.39 15.20 19.00
CA ALA A 757 -4.30 15.41 20.13
C ALA A 757 -4.17 16.85 20.66
N ALA A 758 -4.24 17.84 19.77
CA ALA A 758 -3.72 19.20 19.99
C ALA A 758 -4.33 19.96 21.19
N LYS A 759 -5.57 19.62 21.57
CA LYS A 759 -6.27 20.20 22.72
C LYS A 759 -5.90 19.57 24.08
N LEU A 760 -5.05 18.53 24.09
CA LEU A 760 -4.52 17.94 25.33
C LEU A 760 -3.23 18.63 25.78
N ASP A 761 -2.97 18.57 27.09
CA ASP A 761 -1.83 19.20 27.74
C ASP A 761 -0.49 18.85 27.05
N GLY A 762 0.27 19.90 26.70
CA GLY A 762 1.56 19.82 26.04
C GLY A 762 1.55 19.59 24.54
N GLU A 763 0.43 19.16 23.94
CA GLU A 763 0.42 18.69 22.55
C GLU A 763 0.31 19.81 21.51
N GLY A 764 -0.58 20.77 21.72
CA GLY A 764 -0.71 21.95 20.84
C GLY A 764 0.59 22.72 20.60
N PRO A 765 1.41 23.01 21.64
CA PRO A 765 2.71 23.65 21.47
C PRO A 765 3.71 22.82 20.67
N LYS A 766 3.74 21.48 20.81
CA LYS A 766 4.60 20.62 19.97
C LYS A 766 4.23 20.76 18.49
N MET A 767 2.94 20.75 18.19
CA MET A 767 2.44 20.93 16.82
C MET A 767 2.80 22.33 16.27
N TYR A 768 2.76 23.37 17.10
CA TYR A 768 3.20 24.73 16.74
C TYR A 768 4.70 24.79 16.43
N ASP A 769 5.55 24.26 17.32
CA ASP A 769 7.01 24.24 17.16
C ASP A 769 7.43 23.40 15.93
N ILE A 770 6.65 22.36 15.58
CA ILE A 770 6.82 21.59 14.33
C ILE A 770 6.37 22.40 13.11
N ALA A 771 5.23 23.11 13.17
CA ALA A 771 4.73 23.91 12.05
C ALA A 771 5.71 25.03 11.68
N GLU A 772 6.31 25.71 12.66
CA GLU A 772 7.39 26.68 12.46
C GLU A 772 8.61 26.02 11.78
N ALA A 773 9.11 24.90 12.31
CA ALA A 773 10.28 24.22 11.77
C ALA A 773 10.08 23.62 10.35
N VAL A 774 8.88 23.11 10.05
CA VAL A 774 8.51 22.71 8.68
C VAL A 774 8.51 23.94 7.77
N SER A 775 7.93 25.05 8.23
CA SER A 775 7.84 26.30 7.47
C SER A 775 9.22 26.83 7.08
N ASP A 776 10.13 26.96 8.05
CA ASP A 776 11.51 27.42 7.84
C ASP A 776 12.25 26.54 6.82
N MET A 777 12.22 25.21 7.00
CA MET A 777 12.95 24.30 6.11
C MET A 777 12.38 24.28 4.69
N MET A 778 11.05 24.36 4.54
CA MET A 778 10.43 24.39 3.22
C MET A 778 10.71 25.71 2.49
N VAL A 779 10.73 26.85 3.20
CA VAL A 779 11.20 28.14 2.68
C VAL A 779 12.64 28.04 2.17
N GLU A 780 13.58 27.50 2.96
CA GLU A 780 15.00 27.37 2.58
C GLU A 780 15.20 26.47 1.35
N LEU A 781 14.33 25.48 1.15
CA LEU A 781 14.38 24.53 0.04
C LEU A 781 13.63 24.99 -1.23
N GLY A 782 12.91 26.11 -1.19
CA GLY A 782 12.08 26.56 -2.32
C GLY A 782 10.78 25.76 -2.51
N VAL A 783 10.38 24.95 -1.53
CA VAL A 783 9.21 24.05 -1.61
C VAL A 783 8.02 24.69 -0.88
N GLY A 784 6.82 24.57 -1.44
CA GLY A 784 5.59 25.10 -0.83
C GLY A 784 4.65 24.01 -0.31
N ILE A 785 3.85 24.34 0.71
CA ILE A 785 2.60 23.63 1.00
C ILE A 785 1.48 24.43 0.33
N ASP A 786 0.65 23.78 -0.49
CA ASP A 786 -0.47 24.43 -1.20
C ASP A 786 -1.85 23.78 -0.89
N GLY A 787 -1.85 22.62 -0.23
CA GLY A 787 -3.03 21.97 0.35
C GLY A 787 -2.72 21.28 1.68
N GLY A 788 -3.71 20.66 2.31
CA GLY A 788 -3.52 19.96 3.57
C GLY A 788 -4.77 19.86 4.42
N LYS A 789 -4.70 19.08 5.50
CA LYS A 789 -5.78 18.89 6.46
C LYS A 789 -5.26 18.58 7.86
N ASP A 790 -6.10 18.77 8.86
CA ASP A 790 -5.80 18.44 10.25
C ASP A 790 -6.90 17.57 10.90
N SER A 791 -6.50 16.87 11.95
CA SER A 791 -7.37 16.02 12.77
C SER A 791 -6.88 16.11 14.22
N LEU A 792 -7.56 16.91 15.03
CA LEU A 792 -7.02 17.47 16.29
C LEU A 792 -7.46 16.76 17.58
N SER A 793 -8.26 15.72 17.42
CA SER A 793 -8.88 14.94 18.49
C SER A 793 -8.32 13.50 18.51
N MET A 794 -7.04 13.32 18.18
CA MET A 794 -6.39 12.00 18.05
C MET A 794 -6.06 11.37 19.41
N ALA A 795 -7.08 11.11 20.22
CA ALA A 795 -7.00 10.38 21.48
C ALA A 795 -8.23 9.49 21.67
N ALA A 796 -8.11 8.49 22.55
CA ALA A 796 -9.22 7.64 22.96
C ALA A 796 -9.19 7.39 24.47
N ARG A 797 -10.38 7.27 25.08
CA ARG A 797 -10.55 6.74 26.43
C ARG A 797 -10.47 5.22 26.36
N VAL A 798 -9.63 4.63 27.21
CA VAL A 798 -9.37 3.18 27.21
C VAL A 798 -9.54 2.62 28.63
N PRO A 799 -10.15 1.43 28.78
CA PRO A 799 -10.36 0.83 30.09
C PRO A 799 -9.04 0.36 30.72
N LEU A 800 -9.05 0.26 32.04
CA LEU A 800 -7.99 -0.31 32.86
C LEU A 800 -8.50 -1.57 33.59
N ALA A 801 -7.60 -2.47 33.95
CA ALA A 801 -7.93 -3.73 34.62
C ALA A 801 -8.61 -3.56 36.00
N ASP A 802 -8.51 -2.39 36.62
CA ASP A 802 -9.15 -2.05 37.89
C ASP A 802 -10.55 -1.40 37.72
N GLY A 803 -11.08 -1.36 36.49
CA GLY A 803 -12.39 -0.79 36.16
C GLY A 803 -12.38 0.73 35.97
N LYS A 804 -11.23 1.41 36.07
CA LYS A 804 -11.10 2.82 35.70
C LYS A 804 -10.85 2.96 34.19
N ALA A 805 -10.70 4.20 33.71
CA ALA A 805 -10.28 4.51 32.35
C ALA A 805 -9.18 5.57 32.32
N GLU A 806 -8.21 5.40 31.42
CA GLU A 806 -7.17 6.39 31.10
C GLU A 806 -7.41 6.98 29.69
N THR A 807 -6.61 7.99 29.32
CA THR A 807 -6.60 8.52 27.95
C THR A 807 -5.34 8.04 27.24
N ALA A 808 -5.50 7.26 26.17
CA ALA A 808 -4.42 6.95 25.25
C ALA A 808 -4.31 8.10 24.23
N LYS A 809 -3.16 8.79 24.19
CA LYS A 809 -2.88 9.80 23.16
C LYS A 809 -2.31 9.11 21.92
N SER A 810 -2.76 9.48 20.73
CA SER A 810 -2.11 9.00 19.50
C SER A 810 -0.78 9.72 19.30
N PRO A 811 0.30 9.03 18.89
CA PRO A 811 1.56 9.71 18.55
C PRO A 811 1.32 10.81 17.52
N GLY A 812 1.65 12.05 17.89
CA GLY A 812 1.48 13.21 17.03
C GLY A 812 2.22 13.00 15.72
N GLN A 813 1.50 13.17 14.60
CA GLN A 813 2.01 12.78 13.29
C GLN A 813 1.72 13.86 12.25
N PHE A 814 2.80 14.46 11.76
CA PHE A 814 2.82 15.19 10.50
C PHE A 814 3.14 14.23 9.34
N VAL A 815 2.34 14.26 8.28
CA VAL A 815 2.59 13.56 7.00
C VAL A 815 2.66 14.59 5.88
N LEU A 816 3.80 14.65 5.21
CA LEU A 816 3.99 15.47 4.03
C LEU A 816 3.86 14.60 2.78
N SER A 817 2.86 14.89 1.94
CA SER A 817 2.72 14.28 0.61
C SER A 817 3.14 15.30 -0.44
N VAL A 818 4.33 15.11 -1.03
CA VAL A 818 4.85 16.01 -2.08
C VAL A 818 4.36 15.56 -3.45
N TYR A 819 4.25 16.51 -4.39
CA TYR A 819 3.97 16.26 -5.80
C TYR A 819 4.71 17.26 -6.70
N ALA A 820 5.01 16.85 -7.93
CA ALA A 820 5.78 17.66 -8.88
C ALA A 820 5.51 17.30 -10.36
N PRO A 821 5.67 18.24 -11.31
CA PRO A 821 5.55 17.98 -12.74
C PRO A 821 6.77 17.24 -13.29
N VAL A 822 6.52 16.13 -13.99
CA VAL A 822 7.51 15.23 -14.58
C VAL A 822 7.53 15.42 -16.10
N PRO A 823 8.58 16.01 -16.69
CA PRO A 823 8.66 16.23 -18.13
C PRO A 823 8.91 14.93 -18.92
N ASP A 824 9.38 13.85 -18.29
CA ASP A 824 9.51 12.53 -18.93
C ASP A 824 9.41 11.39 -17.90
N VAL A 825 8.27 10.70 -17.87
CA VAL A 825 7.96 9.57 -16.96
C VAL A 825 8.80 8.31 -17.21
N ARG A 826 9.58 8.29 -18.30
CA ARG A 826 10.54 7.22 -18.62
C ARG A 826 11.86 7.42 -17.88
N ILE A 827 12.23 8.66 -17.55
CA ILE A 827 13.49 9.00 -16.87
C ILE A 827 13.29 8.87 -15.35
N LYS A 828 13.47 7.64 -14.86
CA LYS A 828 13.32 7.29 -13.43
C LYS A 828 14.29 6.18 -13.01
N VAL A 829 14.51 6.05 -11.70
CA VAL A 829 15.36 5.03 -11.09
C VAL A 829 14.56 4.28 -10.02
N THR A 830 14.66 2.95 -10.02
CA THR A 830 13.97 2.07 -9.07
C THR A 830 14.98 1.27 -8.23
N PRO A 831 14.64 0.83 -6.99
CA PRO A 831 15.59 0.12 -6.13
C PRO A 831 15.97 -1.31 -6.53
N ASP A 832 15.44 -1.85 -7.63
CA ASP A 832 15.82 -3.18 -8.12
C ASP A 832 17.20 -3.15 -8.81
N LEU A 833 18.21 -3.48 -8.01
CA LEU A 833 19.61 -3.52 -8.41
C LEU A 833 19.82 -4.38 -9.67
N LYS A 834 20.45 -3.79 -10.69
CA LYS A 834 20.96 -4.51 -11.86
C LYS A 834 22.34 -5.06 -11.52
N THR A 835 22.60 -6.33 -11.85
CA THR A 835 23.85 -7.03 -11.52
C THR A 835 24.89 -7.00 -12.64
N HIS A 836 24.53 -6.53 -13.84
CA HIS A 836 25.45 -6.43 -14.98
C HIS A 836 26.20 -5.08 -14.99
N GLY A 837 27.52 -5.13 -15.21
CA GLY A 837 28.43 -3.98 -15.37
C GLY A 837 29.13 -3.48 -14.10
N ASP A 838 30.21 -2.70 -14.26
CA ASP A 838 31.15 -2.22 -13.22
C ASP A 838 30.58 -1.12 -12.29
N GLY A 839 29.28 -1.17 -11.99
CA GLY A 839 28.61 -0.17 -11.16
C GLY A 839 28.94 -0.32 -9.68
N VAL A 840 29.44 0.75 -9.05
CA VAL A 840 29.64 0.83 -7.60
C VAL A 840 28.36 1.27 -6.88
N LEU A 841 28.18 0.83 -5.63
CA LEU A 841 27.16 1.36 -4.72
C LEU A 841 27.73 2.57 -3.97
N LEU A 842 27.12 3.75 -4.13
CA LEU A 842 27.41 4.90 -3.30
C LEU A 842 26.39 5.07 -2.17
N PHE A 843 26.90 5.39 -0.97
CA PHE A 843 26.14 5.81 0.20
C PHE A 843 26.33 7.31 0.41
N VAL A 844 25.23 8.08 0.31
CA VAL A 844 25.22 9.52 0.58
C VAL A 844 24.73 9.76 2.00
N ASP A 845 25.66 10.01 2.91
CA ASP A 845 25.36 10.25 4.32
C ASP A 845 24.93 11.69 4.59
N LEU A 846 23.62 11.94 4.54
CA LEU A 846 23.02 13.21 4.94
C LEU A 846 23.08 13.45 6.47
N GLY A 847 23.39 12.43 7.27
CA GLY A 847 23.55 12.50 8.72
C GLY A 847 24.97 12.86 9.18
N LEU A 848 25.96 12.91 8.27
CA LEU A 848 27.35 13.29 8.57
C LEU A 848 28.02 12.43 9.66
N GLY A 849 27.80 11.11 9.62
CA GLY A 849 28.37 10.14 10.55
C GLY A 849 27.61 9.99 11.88
N ALA A 850 26.46 10.65 12.03
CA ALA A 850 25.63 10.69 13.23
C ALA A 850 24.99 9.33 13.60
N PRO A 851 25.37 8.68 14.72
CA PRO A 851 24.77 7.41 15.14
C PRO A 851 23.49 7.63 15.97
N VAL A 852 22.42 8.14 15.33
CA VAL A 852 21.14 8.44 16.02
C VAL A 852 20.24 7.21 16.11
N LEU A 853 19.86 6.81 17.33
CA LEU A 853 18.98 5.66 17.56
C LEU A 853 17.61 6.03 18.16
N GLY A 854 17.38 7.27 18.59
CA GLY A 854 16.07 7.71 19.11
C GLY A 854 14.98 7.66 18.05
N GLY A 855 13.77 7.23 18.44
CA GLY A 855 12.62 7.11 17.54
C GLY A 855 12.84 6.16 16.35
N SER A 856 13.83 5.28 16.41
CA SER A 856 14.21 4.38 15.31
C SER A 856 13.41 3.08 15.32
N ALA A 857 13.43 2.35 14.20
CA ALA A 857 12.87 1.00 14.13
C ALA A 857 13.60 0.05 15.11
N LEU A 858 14.90 0.26 15.35
CA LEU A 858 15.69 -0.52 16.30
C LEU A 858 15.22 -0.26 17.75
N SER A 859 15.06 1.00 18.15
CA SER A 859 14.61 1.36 19.50
C SER A 859 13.18 0.86 19.76
N GLN A 860 12.29 1.00 18.78
CA GLN A 860 10.92 0.49 18.87
C GLN A 860 10.88 -1.04 19.07
N ALA A 861 11.60 -1.81 18.23
CA ALA A 861 11.47 -3.27 18.20
C ALA A 861 12.15 -3.99 19.37
N HIS A 862 13.31 -3.51 19.86
CA HIS A 862 14.11 -4.26 20.83
C HIS A 862 14.05 -3.73 22.26
N PHE A 863 13.62 -2.48 22.45
CA PHE A 863 13.73 -1.80 23.74
C PHE A 863 12.39 -1.33 24.29
N ALA A 864 11.34 -1.30 23.47
CA ALA A 864 10.03 -0.72 23.79
C ALA A 864 10.14 0.67 24.47
N ARG A 865 11.18 1.42 24.07
CA ARG A 865 11.59 2.69 24.65
C ARG A 865 12.08 3.63 23.57
N PHE A 866 11.86 4.91 23.80
CA PHE A 866 12.34 6.00 22.95
C PHE A 866 13.48 6.72 23.65
N LEU A 867 14.45 7.22 22.87
CA LEU A 867 15.56 7.99 23.39
C LEU A 867 15.35 9.48 23.14
N GLU A 868 15.92 10.29 24.02
CA GLU A 868 16.21 11.70 23.71
C GLU A 868 17.08 11.77 22.45
N LEU A 869 16.73 12.67 21.54
CA LEU A 869 17.47 12.88 20.30
C LEU A 869 18.52 13.97 20.52
N PRO A 870 19.83 13.66 20.41
CA PRO A 870 20.72 14.66 19.83
C PRO A 870 20.25 14.97 18.38
N TYR A 871 20.67 16.12 17.85
CA TYR A 871 20.87 16.50 16.43
C TYR A 871 20.19 17.77 15.91
N ASN A 872 20.97 18.48 15.10
CA ASN A 872 20.54 19.45 14.11
C ASN A 872 20.55 18.75 12.73
N VAL A 873 19.44 18.82 11.98
CA VAL A 873 19.43 18.49 10.55
C VAL A 873 19.67 19.78 9.76
N ILE A 874 20.76 19.85 8.98
CA ILE A 874 21.23 21.08 8.32
C ILE A 874 20.63 21.17 6.89
N PRO A 875 19.70 22.09 6.58
CA PRO A 875 18.97 22.05 5.31
C PRO A 875 19.80 22.46 4.09
N VAL A 876 20.76 23.38 4.24
CA VAL A 876 21.74 23.84 3.21
C VAL A 876 22.36 22.71 2.38
N ARG A 877 22.56 21.51 2.95
CA ARG A 877 23.15 20.35 2.25
C ARG A 877 22.14 19.47 1.54
N LEU A 878 20.85 19.56 1.88
CA LEU A 878 19.81 18.76 1.24
C LEU A 878 19.57 19.23 -0.21
N ASN A 879 19.52 20.55 -0.45
CA ASN A 879 19.34 21.13 -1.78
C ASN A 879 20.45 20.69 -2.76
N SER A 880 21.72 20.87 -2.39
CA SER A 880 22.86 20.46 -3.22
C SER A 880 22.95 18.94 -3.43
N SER A 881 22.53 18.15 -2.43
CA SER A 881 22.45 16.69 -2.56
C SER A 881 21.33 16.25 -3.51
N ILE A 882 20.13 16.85 -3.42
CA ILE A 882 18.99 16.57 -4.31
C ILE A 882 19.34 16.91 -5.76
N ALA A 883 19.92 18.09 -6.00
CA ALA A 883 20.35 18.50 -7.34
C ALA A 883 21.37 17.52 -7.94
N SER A 884 22.37 17.11 -7.13
CA SER A 884 23.37 16.12 -7.55
C SER A 884 22.75 14.75 -7.84
N LEU A 885 21.83 14.28 -6.99
CA LEU A 885 21.12 13.01 -7.15
C LEU A 885 20.29 12.96 -8.46
N GLN A 886 19.58 14.04 -8.80
CA GLN A 886 18.81 14.11 -10.05
C GLN A 886 19.72 14.09 -11.28
N VAL A 887 20.85 14.80 -11.24
CA VAL A 887 21.89 14.73 -12.28
C VAL A 887 22.43 13.30 -12.43
N PHE A 888 22.80 12.63 -11.34
CA PHE A 888 23.29 11.25 -11.40
C PHE A 888 22.22 10.27 -11.93
N GLY A 889 20.94 10.46 -11.56
CA GLY A 889 19.82 9.68 -12.10
C GLY A 889 19.63 9.87 -13.61
N GLN A 890 19.80 11.09 -14.13
CA GLN A 890 19.75 11.38 -15.57
C GLN A 890 20.93 10.74 -16.33
N ILE A 891 22.16 10.92 -15.83
CA ILE A 891 23.37 10.32 -16.41
C ILE A 891 23.28 8.78 -16.40
N GLY A 892 22.77 8.20 -15.31
CA GLY A 892 22.57 6.75 -15.18
C GLY A 892 21.57 6.15 -16.18
N GLN A 893 20.69 6.97 -16.76
CA GLN A 893 19.74 6.61 -17.82
C GLN A 893 20.23 7.03 -19.23
N GLY A 894 21.50 7.44 -19.38
CA GLY A 894 22.07 7.84 -20.67
C GLY A 894 21.61 9.20 -21.18
N VAL A 895 20.99 10.03 -20.33
CA VAL A 895 20.51 11.37 -20.69
C VAL A 895 21.63 12.39 -20.44
N PRO A 896 22.01 13.23 -21.43
CA PRO A 896 23.00 14.28 -21.22
C PRO A 896 22.52 15.27 -20.14
N PRO A 897 23.36 15.63 -19.15
CA PRO A 897 22.99 16.61 -18.13
C PRO A 897 22.91 18.01 -18.74
N ASP A 898 22.01 18.86 -18.22
CA ASP A 898 21.95 20.26 -18.61
C ASP A 898 23.18 21.01 -18.06
N VAL A 899 24.07 21.41 -18.98
CA VAL A 899 25.45 21.86 -18.71
C VAL A 899 25.51 23.20 -17.97
N ASN A 900 24.38 23.89 -17.82
CA ASN A 900 24.30 25.21 -17.16
C ASN A 900 24.06 25.16 -15.63
N THR A 901 23.90 23.99 -15.01
CA THR A 901 23.73 23.92 -13.54
C THR A 901 25.06 24.16 -12.78
N PRO A 902 25.15 25.15 -11.87
CA PRO A 902 26.33 25.35 -11.02
C PRO A 902 26.66 24.13 -10.15
N ALA A 903 25.64 23.36 -9.77
CA ALA A 903 25.78 22.09 -9.06
C ALA A 903 26.66 21.06 -9.81
N LEU A 904 26.61 21.04 -11.15
CA LEU A 904 27.40 20.11 -11.96
C LEU A 904 28.92 20.39 -11.83
N LYS A 905 29.31 21.67 -11.77
CA LYS A 905 30.71 22.08 -11.57
C LYS A 905 31.17 21.84 -10.13
N ALA A 906 30.29 21.96 -9.14
CA ALA A 906 30.60 21.67 -7.75
C ALA A 906 30.69 20.17 -7.44
N ALA A 907 29.89 19.33 -8.13
CA ALA A 907 29.81 17.89 -7.88
C ALA A 907 30.88 17.05 -8.60
N LEU A 908 31.38 17.51 -9.76
CA LEU A 908 32.31 16.70 -10.59
C LEU A 908 33.81 16.97 -10.34
N GLY A 909 34.20 18.16 -9.91
CA GLY A 909 35.61 18.57 -9.88
C GLY A 909 36.29 18.52 -11.27
N GLU A 910 37.62 18.57 -11.32
CA GLU A 910 38.38 18.56 -12.60
C GLU A 910 38.53 17.17 -13.25
N HIS A 911 37.77 16.16 -12.83
CA HIS A 911 37.88 14.78 -13.34
C HIS A 911 36.57 14.23 -13.90
N GLY A 912 36.28 14.62 -15.14
CA GLY A 912 35.25 13.97 -15.95
C GLY A 912 35.80 12.79 -16.75
N SER A 913 35.22 11.59 -16.55
CA SER A 913 34.94 10.64 -17.63
C SER A 913 33.78 9.73 -17.20
N GLY A 914 32.95 9.28 -18.15
CA GLY A 914 31.67 8.65 -17.85
C GLY A 914 31.77 7.25 -17.23
N SER A 915 31.15 7.06 -16.07
CA SER A 915 30.85 5.75 -15.49
C SER A 915 29.43 5.75 -14.90
N THR A 916 28.70 4.64 -15.07
CA THR A 916 27.28 4.55 -14.69
C THR A 916 27.14 4.36 -13.19
N LEU A 917 26.89 5.46 -12.46
CA LEU A 917 26.73 5.46 -11.02
C LEU A 917 25.38 4.86 -10.59
N ARG A 918 25.41 3.90 -9.65
CA ARG A 918 24.21 3.30 -9.03
C ARG A 918 24.19 3.67 -7.54
N MET A 919 23.14 4.35 -7.10
CA MET A 919 23.09 4.93 -5.75
C MET A 919 21.95 4.31 -4.94
N LEU A 920 22.22 3.98 -3.67
CA LEU A 920 21.30 3.21 -2.83
C LEU A 920 20.94 3.95 -1.54
N ARG A 921 19.66 3.91 -1.18
CA ARG A 921 19.13 4.54 0.01
C ARG A 921 19.09 3.56 1.19
N LEU A 922 20.11 3.60 2.06
CA LEU A 922 20.08 2.95 3.38
C LEU A 922 19.46 3.87 4.44
N SER A 923 18.17 4.22 4.31
CA SER A 923 17.50 5.17 5.24
C SER A 923 16.63 4.53 6.33
N ARG A 924 16.55 3.20 6.42
CA ARG A 924 15.82 2.50 7.51
C ARG A 924 16.67 1.50 8.30
N LEU A 925 17.98 1.47 8.06
CA LEU A 925 18.97 0.67 8.80
C LEU A 925 20.22 1.50 9.09
N ALA A 926 20.24 2.16 10.24
CA ALA A 926 21.47 2.67 10.84
C ALA A 926 22.22 1.47 11.45
N THR A 927 23.08 0.84 10.66
CA THR A 927 24.02 -0.17 11.15
C THR A 927 25.31 -0.06 10.38
N ARG A 928 26.35 0.47 11.03
CA ARG A 928 27.73 0.35 10.55
C ARG A 928 28.06 -1.15 10.47
N ILE A 929 28.27 -1.65 9.26
CA ILE A 929 28.96 -2.92 9.08
C ILE A 929 30.46 -2.59 9.06
N ASP A 930 31.07 -2.61 10.23
CA ASP A 930 32.53 -2.64 10.34
C ASP A 930 33.00 -4.08 10.14
N LEU A 931 33.87 -4.31 9.15
CA LEU A 931 34.40 -5.63 8.80
C LEU A 931 35.86 -5.81 9.23
N SER A 932 36.40 -4.94 10.09
CA SER A 932 37.79 -5.02 10.56
C SER A 932 38.04 -6.20 11.52
N GLY A 933 38.25 -7.40 10.95
CA GLY A 933 38.54 -8.60 11.74
C GLY A 933 39.14 -9.80 11.01
N ARG A 934 39.46 -9.72 9.71
CA ARG A 934 40.10 -10.81 8.96
C ARG A 934 41.30 -10.32 8.15
N SER A 935 42.16 -11.24 7.68
CA SER A 935 43.24 -10.87 6.76
C SER A 935 42.63 -10.49 5.39
N PRO A 936 42.93 -9.30 4.81
CA PRO A 936 42.18 -8.78 3.67
C PRO A 936 42.11 -9.73 2.47
N GLY A 937 43.26 -10.26 2.04
CA GLY A 937 43.36 -11.04 0.79
C GLY A 937 42.59 -12.36 0.77
N GLN A 938 42.29 -12.97 1.93
CA GLN A 938 41.50 -14.21 1.99
C GLN A 938 40.02 -13.94 1.72
N GLN A 939 39.46 -12.88 2.34
CA GLN A 939 38.09 -12.47 2.10
C GLN A 939 37.92 -11.96 0.66
N GLU A 940 38.88 -11.20 0.17
CA GLU A 940 38.90 -10.64 -1.18
C GLU A 940 38.85 -11.77 -2.23
N LEU A 941 39.74 -12.76 -2.16
CA LEU A 941 39.75 -13.90 -3.09
C LEU A 941 38.48 -14.76 -3.02
N ALA A 942 37.93 -15.00 -1.83
CA ALA A 942 36.68 -15.76 -1.66
C ALA A 942 35.44 -14.97 -2.12
N ALA A 943 35.41 -13.65 -1.91
CA ALA A 943 34.35 -12.77 -2.36
C ALA A 943 34.38 -12.57 -3.89
N GLU A 944 35.57 -12.37 -4.48
CA GLU A 944 35.78 -12.36 -5.93
C GLU A 944 35.30 -13.67 -6.56
N ALA A 945 35.72 -14.81 -6.01
CA ALA A 945 35.27 -16.11 -6.48
C ALA A 945 33.73 -16.21 -6.45
N SER A 946 33.11 -15.89 -5.33
CA SER A 946 31.65 -15.95 -5.18
C SER A 946 30.91 -14.96 -6.12
N GLN A 947 31.52 -13.82 -6.47
CA GLN A 947 30.97 -12.89 -7.46
C GLN A 947 31.04 -13.46 -8.88
N ILE A 948 32.18 -14.02 -9.29
CA ILE A 948 32.37 -14.61 -10.61
C ILE A 948 31.52 -15.89 -10.75
N GLU A 949 31.30 -16.63 -9.66
CA GLU A 949 30.48 -17.84 -9.62
C GLU A 949 29.00 -17.56 -9.89
N ARG A 950 28.45 -16.48 -9.32
CA ARG A 950 27.10 -16.03 -9.66
C ARG A 950 26.99 -15.64 -11.12
N CYS A 951 27.98 -14.93 -11.67
CA CYS A 951 28.02 -14.60 -13.08
C CYS A 951 28.09 -15.85 -13.97
N ALA A 952 28.91 -16.84 -13.59
CA ALA A 952 29.01 -18.13 -14.27
C ALA A 952 27.67 -18.90 -14.25
N MET A 953 26.98 -18.96 -13.10
CA MET A 953 25.66 -19.58 -12.97
C MET A 953 24.59 -18.88 -13.81
N ASP A 954 24.64 -17.56 -13.94
CA ASP A 954 23.68 -16.80 -14.74
C ASP A 954 23.94 -16.95 -16.25
N LEU A 955 25.20 -17.03 -16.68
CA LEU A 955 25.58 -17.38 -18.07
C LEU A 955 25.19 -18.81 -18.44
N ASP A 956 25.41 -19.76 -17.52
CA ASP A 956 25.05 -21.17 -17.65
C ASP A 956 23.53 -21.35 -17.82
N ARG A 957 22.74 -20.77 -16.92
CA ARG A 957 21.27 -20.74 -17.04
C ARG A 957 20.79 -19.93 -18.26
N GLY A 958 21.56 -18.94 -18.68
CA GLY A 958 21.30 -18.12 -19.87
C GLY A 958 21.57 -18.83 -21.20
N GLY A 959 22.18 -20.02 -21.18
CA GLY A 959 22.49 -20.79 -22.39
C GLY A 959 23.77 -20.34 -23.11
N ASP A 960 24.68 -19.65 -22.42
CA ASP A 960 26.04 -19.36 -22.90
C ASP A 960 27.07 -20.21 -22.11
N PRO A 961 27.18 -21.51 -22.42
CA PRO A 961 28.08 -22.41 -21.70
C PRO A 961 29.56 -22.09 -21.93
N GLU A 962 29.93 -21.43 -23.02
CA GLU A 962 31.33 -21.08 -23.31
C GLU A 962 31.82 -19.94 -22.40
N GLN A 963 31.04 -18.88 -22.22
CA GLN A 963 31.38 -17.82 -21.25
C GLN A 963 31.25 -18.31 -19.81
N ALA A 964 30.23 -19.12 -19.50
CA ALA A 964 30.07 -19.72 -18.18
C ALA A 964 31.29 -20.56 -17.77
N LEU A 965 31.86 -21.34 -18.70
CA LEU A 965 33.04 -22.17 -18.48
C LEU A 965 34.25 -21.35 -18.04
N VAL A 966 34.54 -20.26 -18.77
CA VAL A 966 35.67 -19.35 -18.47
C VAL A 966 35.52 -18.73 -17.07
N CYS A 967 34.30 -18.32 -16.71
CA CYS A 967 34.01 -17.79 -15.38
C CYS A 967 34.18 -18.88 -14.30
N TYR A 968 33.63 -20.08 -14.47
CA TYR A 968 33.79 -21.17 -13.48
C TYR A 968 35.25 -21.61 -13.28
N GLN A 969 36.07 -21.64 -14.34
CA GLN A 969 37.51 -21.91 -14.21
C GLN A 969 38.21 -20.84 -13.35
N GLN A 970 37.87 -19.56 -13.53
CA GLN A 970 38.38 -18.45 -12.70
C GLN A 970 37.92 -18.49 -11.25
N VAL A 971 36.72 -19.00 -10.98
CA VAL A 971 36.19 -19.22 -9.61
C VAL A 971 36.99 -20.30 -8.90
N ALA A 972 37.17 -21.45 -9.55
CA ALA A 972 37.94 -22.56 -8.99
C ALA A 972 39.38 -22.15 -8.65
N GLU A 973 40.04 -21.39 -9.52
CA GLU A 973 41.38 -20.86 -9.27
C GLU A 973 41.44 -19.94 -8.04
N ARG A 974 40.45 -19.05 -7.88
CA ARG A 974 40.37 -18.11 -6.74
C ARG A 974 40.00 -18.80 -5.43
N LEU A 975 39.06 -19.75 -5.43
CA LEU A 975 38.74 -20.57 -4.25
C LEU A 975 39.95 -21.39 -3.82
N ALA A 976 40.72 -21.95 -4.76
CA ALA A 976 41.95 -22.67 -4.47
C ALA A 976 43.03 -21.74 -3.88
N LYS A 977 43.20 -20.51 -4.39
CA LYS A 977 44.10 -19.50 -3.81
C LYS A 977 43.66 -19.06 -2.42
N ALA A 978 42.35 -18.86 -2.19
CA ALA A 978 41.79 -18.53 -0.88
C ALA A 978 42.05 -19.66 0.13
N ALA A 979 41.79 -20.93 -0.25
CA ALA A 979 42.07 -22.10 0.57
C ALA A 979 43.58 -22.24 0.88
N ALA A 980 44.46 -22.01 -0.09
CA ALA A 980 45.90 -22.05 0.09
C ALA A 980 46.42 -20.93 1.01
N ALA A 981 45.75 -19.78 1.03
CA ALA A 981 46.08 -18.66 1.91
C ALA A 981 45.63 -18.88 3.38
N CYS A 982 44.75 -19.84 3.66
CA CYS A 982 44.29 -20.13 5.02
C CYS A 982 45.40 -20.73 5.90
N PRO A 983 45.57 -20.27 7.17
CA PRO A 983 46.52 -20.85 8.12
C PRO A 983 46.27 -22.35 8.35
N GLU A 984 47.32 -23.09 8.73
CA GLU A 984 47.16 -24.48 9.15
C GLU A 984 46.22 -24.58 10.36
N GLY A 985 45.27 -25.53 10.29
CA GLY A 985 44.23 -25.70 11.30
C GLY A 985 42.96 -24.85 11.12
N ASN A 986 42.91 -23.91 10.18
CA ASN A 986 41.69 -23.14 9.90
C ASN A 986 40.61 -24.04 9.22
N PRO A 987 39.38 -24.15 9.76
CA PRO A 987 38.32 -24.99 9.17
C PRO A 987 37.94 -24.59 7.74
N ASP A 988 37.99 -23.29 7.42
CA ASP A 988 37.59 -22.73 6.12
C ASP A 988 38.46 -23.25 4.97
N ARG A 989 39.70 -23.67 5.27
CA ARG A 989 40.61 -24.25 4.26
C ARG A 989 40.02 -25.47 3.57
N ALA A 990 39.36 -26.34 4.34
CA ALA A 990 38.71 -27.54 3.81
C ALA A 990 37.41 -27.21 3.07
N VAL A 991 36.67 -26.22 3.54
CA VAL A 991 35.42 -25.73 2.94
C VAL A 991 35.69 -25.11 1.56
N LEU A 992 36.64 -24.15 1.49
CA LEU A 992 37.03 -23.48 0.24
C LEU A 992 37.62 -24.46 -0.79
N ALA A 993 38.45 -25.43 -0.36
CA ALA A 993 38.99 -26.46 -1.25
C ALA A 993 37.92 -27.42 -1.78
N ARG A 994 36.93 -27.80 -0.96
CA ARG A 994 35.79 -28.62 -1.40
C ARG A 994 34.91 -27.87 -2.40
N HIS A 995 34.66 -26.59 -2.15
CA HIS A 995 33.85 -25.75 -3.04
C HIS A 995 34.55 -25.51 -4.40
N ALA A 996 35.88 -25.29 -4.40
CA ALA A 996 36.67 -25.26 -5.64
C ALA A 996 36.51 -26.55 -6.46
N GLY A 997 36.47 -27.71 -5.79
CA GLY A 997 36.22 -29.01 -6.43
C GLY A 997 34.81 -29.17 -7.02
N GLN A 998 33.78 -28.67 -6.32
CA GLN A 998 32.39 -28.64 -6.81
C GLN A 998 32.26 -27.79 -8.09
N VAL A 999 32.87 -26.61 -8.09
CA VAL A 999 32.90 -25.72 -9.27
C VAL A 999 33.64 -26.36 -10.44
N LEU A 1000 34.78 -27.01 -10.22
CA LEU A 1000 35.47 -27.79 -11.26
C LEU A 1000 34.60 -28.94 -11.79
N GLY A 1001 33.78 -29.56 -10.94
CA GLY A 1001 32.76 -30.53 -11.37
C GLY A 1001 31.77 -29.94 -12.37
N ARG A 1002 31.39 -28.66 -12.21
CA ARG A 1002 30.53 -27.95 -13.17
C ARG A 1002 31.26 -27.59 -14.46
N VAL A 1003 32.53 -27.17 -14.38
CA VAL A 1003 33.41 -26.94 -15.55
C VAL A 1003 33.44 -28.19 -16.43
N VAL A 1004 33.75 -29.36 -15.85
CA VAL A 1004 33.81 -30.64 -16.56
C VAL A 1004 32.46 -31.02 -17.18
N TYR A 1005 31.34 -30.76 -16.50
CA TYR A 1005 30.00 -30.98 -17.05
C TYR A 1005 29.75 -30.10 -18.28
N LEU A 1006 30.02 -28.80 -18.22
CA LEU A 1006 29.82 -27.88 -19.35
C LEU A 1006 30.74 -28.19 -20.54
N GLU A 1007 32.02 -28.51 -20.27
CA GLU A 1007 32.96 -29.03 -21.29
C GLU A 1007 32.41 -30.28 -21.98
N SER A 1008 31.77 -31.20 -21.25
CA SER A 1008 31.19 -32.42 -21.81
C SER A 1008 29.99 -32.17 -22.76
N LEU A 1009 29.33 -31.02 -22.66
CA LEU A 1009 28.22 -30.62 -23.54
C LEU A 1009 28.68 -30.00 -24.87
N GLY A 1010 29.96 -29.62 -24.98
CA GLY A 1010 30.56 -29.13 -26.22
C GLY A 1010 29.84 -27.93 -26.84
N GLY A 1011 29.42 -26.96 -26.02
CA GLY A 1011 28.67 -25.78 -26.46
C GLY A 1011 27.14 -25.97 -26.51
N SER A 1012 26.63 -27.17 -26.25
CA SER A 1012 25.18 -27.41 -26.12
C SER A 1012 24.63 -26.82 -24.81
N PRO A 1013 23.38 -26.31 -24.78
CA PRO A 1013 22.78 -25.79 -23.55
C PRO A 1013 22.73 -26.83 -22.41
N ALA A 1014 22.93 -26.36 -21.17
CA ALA A 1014 22.91 -27.21 -19.99
C ALA A 1014 21.53 -27.83 -19.72
N THR A 1015 21.48 -29.16 -19.60
CA THR A 1015 20.25 -29.91 -19.30
C THR A 1015 20.02 -30.12 -17.80
N ALA A 1016 21.08 -30.00 -16.99
CA ALA A 1016 21.02 -30.01 -15.53
C ALA A 1016 21.41 -28.64 -14.99
N PRO A 1017 20.68 -28.07 -14.01
CA PRO A 1017 21.00 -26.75 -13.45
C PRO A 1017 22.30 -26.79 -12.61
N PRO A 1018 23.01 -25.66 -12.44
CA PRO A 1018 24.32 -25.61 -11.77
C PRO A 1018 24.37 -26.22 -10.36
N GLU A 1019 23.27 -26.08 -9.62
CA GLU A 1019 23.09 -26.54 -8.24
C GLU A 1019 23.19 -28.08 -8.07
N VAL A 1020 23.16 -28.83 -9.17
CA VAL A 1020 23.44 -30.28 -9.18
C VAL A 1020 24.93 -30.58 -8.93
N HIS A 1021 25.81 -29.63 -9.25
CA HIS A 1021 27.27 -29.77 -9.15
C HIS A 1021 27.86 -28.88 -8.04
N ILE A 1022 27.25 -27.70 -7.82
CA ILE A 1022 27.71 -26.68 -6.88
C ILE A 1022 26.80 -26.65 -5.66
N GLY A 1023 27.35 -27.02 -4.50
CA GLY A 1023 26.63 -27.03 -3.23
C GLY A 1023 26.78 -25.73 -2.44
N PHE A 1024 25.84 -25.45 -1.54
CA PHE A 1024 25.97 -24.35 -0.57
C PHE A 1024 26.95 -24.74 0.54
N GLU A 1025 28.16 -24.16 0.52
CA GLU A 1025 29.18 -24.29 1.56
C GLU A 1025 29.23 -23.00 2.39
N ARG A 1026 29.10 -23.08 3.72
CA ARG A 1026 29.19 -21.94 4.65
C ARG A 1026 30.54 -21.96 5.35
N LEU A 1027 31.28 -20.84 5.31
CA LEU A 1027 32.52 -20.67 6.08
C LEU A 1027 32.21 -20.58 7.58
N SER A 1028 33.15 -21.04 8.40
CA SER A 1028 33.04 -21.12 9.86
C SER A 1028 33.15 -19.76 10.54
N ASP A 1029 32.52 -19.61 11.70
CA ASP A 1029 32.42 -18.38 12.48
C ASP A 1029 33.53 -18.24 13.55
N GLY A 1030 34.72 -18.77 13.26
CA GLY A 1030 35.96 -18.37 13.93
C GLY A 1030 36.13 -18.74 15.42
N GLN A 1031 35.23 -19.52 16.03
CA GLN A 1031 35.39 -19.97 17.41
C GLN A 1031 36.12 -21.32 17.51
N THR A 1032 37.30 -21.31 18.13
CA THR A 1032 38.03 -22.52 18.51
C THR A 1032 37.42 -23.15 19.77
N HIS A 1033 36.68 -24.24 19.63
CA HIS A 1033 36.33 -25.12 20.74
C HIS A 1033 37.10 -26.44 20.70
N GLY A 1034 37.75 -26.78 21.82
CA GLY A 1034 38.31 -28.10 22.07
C GLY A 1034 37.21 -29.16 22.29
N PRO A 1035 37.59 -30.45 22.38
CA PRO A 1035 36.64 -31.55 22.28
C PRO A 1035 35.75 -31.66 23.52
N LEU A 1036 34.44 -31.51 23.32
CA LEU A 1036 33.42 -31.89 24.29
C LEU A 1036 32.88 -33.29 23.98
N ARG A 1037 32.57 -34.03 25.04
CA ARG A 1037 32.25 -35.47 25.01
C ARG A 1037 30.78 -35.71 24.70
N HIS A 1038 30.49 -36.96 24.34
CA HIS A 1038 29.13 -37.55 24.36
C HIS A 1038 28.53 -37.55 25.78
N GLU A 1039 27.23 -37.91 25.84
CA GLU A 1039 26.33 -37.97 27.01
C GLU A 1039 25.71 -36.59 27.34
N ASP A 1040 24.39 -36.36 27.28
CA ASP A 1040 23.25 -37.27 27.15
C ASP A 1040 22.32 -36.94 25.95
N ALA A 1041 21.75 -38.00 25.37
CA ALA A 1041 20.61 -37.93 24.46
C ALA A 1041 19.46 -38.76 25.05
N ASP A 1042 18.29 -38.15 25.20
CA ASP A 1042 16.96 -38.76 25.00
C ASP A 1042 15.87 -37.74 25.41
N GLY A 1043 14.82 -37.51 24.62
CA GLY A 1043 14.58 -38.03 23.28
C GLY A 1043 13.23 -37.59 22.72
N PHE A 1044 12.97 -37.93 21.46
CA PHE A 1044 11.63 -38.16 20.94
C PHE A 1044 11.69 -39.31 19.93
N HIS A 1045 11.23 -40.49 20.36
CA HIS A 1045 11.19 -41.67 19.51
C HIS A 1045 10.08 -41.58 18.46
N VAL A 1046 10.42 -41.89 17.21
CA VAL A 1046 9.44 -42.21 16.16
C VAL A 1046 9.00 -43.66 16.33
N VAL A 1047 7.71 -43.88 16.57
CA VAL A 1047 7.14 -45.23 16.67
C VAL A 1047 7.01 -45.84 15.27
N GLN A 1048 7.69 -46.96 15.04
CA GLN A 1048 7.53 -47.78 13.85
C GLN A 1048 6.11 -48.36 13.76
N ARG A 1049 5.56 -48.44 12.55
CA ARG A 1049 4.60 -49.49 12.21
C ARG A 1049 5.21 -50.36 11.12
N THR A 1050 5.41 -51.62 11.48
CA THR A 1050 5.81 -52.71 10.59
C THR A 1050 4.64 -53.11 9.69
N ASN A 1051 4.93 -53.44 8.44
CA ASN A 1051 4.02 -54.20 7.58
C ASN A 1051 4.39 -55.68 7.62
N SER A 1052 3.36 -56.51 7.53
CA SER A 1052 3.37 -57.96 7.46
C SER A 1052 2.06 -58.36 6.74
N VAL A 1053 1.90 -59.44 5.96
CA VAL A 1053 2.62 -60.71 5.77
C VAL A 1053 2.38 -61.22 4.31
N GLU A 1054 3.35 -61.97 3.76
CA GLU A 1054 3.33 -63.01 2.67
C GLU A 1054 2.62 -62.85 1.30
N GLU A 1055 3.25 -63.51 0.31
CA GLU A 1055 2.69 -63.93 -0.99
C GLU A 1055 2.07 -65.33 -0.87
N ASP A 1056 1.00 -65.66 -1.63
CA ASP A 1056 1.05 -66.81 -2.56
C ASP A 1056 -0.10 -66.83 -3.60
N ALA A 1057 -0.05 -67.80 -4.51
CA ALA A 1057 -0.56 -67.84 -5.88
C ALA A 1057 -2.05 -68.17 -6.17
N THR A 1058 -2.48 -67.83 -7.41
CA THR A 1058 -3.60 -68.38 -8.22
C THR A 1058 -5.04 -68.15 -7.71
N GLU A 1059 -6.05 -67.74 -8.49
CA GLU A 1059 -6.55 -68.30 -9.78
C GLU A 1059 -7.25 -67.25 -10.70
N ARG A 1060 -7.80 -67.70 -11.85
CA ARG A 1060 -8.40 -66.88 -12.93
C ARG A 1060 -9.90 -66.60 -12.77
N SER A 1061 -10.36 -65.38 -13.12
CA SER A 1061 -11.43 -65.15 -14.12
C SER A 1061 -11.62 -63.65 -14.47
N LYS A 1062 -12.37 -63.35 -15.55
CA LYS A 1062 -12.44 -62.07 -16.29
C LYS A 1062 -13.88 -61.49 -16.26
N PRO A 1063 -14.21 -60.37 -16.96
CA PRO A 1063 -13.65 -59.01 -16.94
C PRO A 1063 -14.79 -57.95 -16.75
N SER A 1064 -14.53 -56.65 -16.95
CA SER A 1064 -15.12 -55.87 -18.08
C SER A 1064 -15.20 -54.35 -17.85
N TRP A 1065 -15.07 -53.61 -18.96
CA TRP A 1065 -15.48 -52.23 -19.26
C TRP A 1065 -15.77 -51.19 -18.16
N ARG A 1066 -14.96 -50.11 -18.14
CA ARG A 1066 -15.40 -48.71 -18.34
C ARG A 1066 -14.19 -47.76 -18.34
N LYS A 1067 -14.01 -47.02 -19.44
CA LYS A 1067 -13.04 -45.93 -19.59
C LYS A 1067 -13.76 -44.66 -20.03
N GLN A 1068 -13.31 -43.53 -19.49
CA GLN A 1068 -13.36 -42.16 -20.03
C GLN A 1068 -14.69 -41.39 -20.16
N ALA A 1069 -14.84 -40.38 -19.27
CA ALA A 1069 -15.28 -38.98 -19.48
C ALA A 1069 -15.59 -38.37 -18.07
N ALA A 1070 -15.27 -37.14 -17.68
CA ALA A 1070 -14.44 -36.04 -18.21
C ALA A 1070 -13.96 -35.12 -17.04
N SER A 1071 -13.18 -34.07 -17.35
CA SER A 1071 -12.72 -32.91 -16.51
C SER A 1071 -13.72 -32.34 -15.49
N ALA A 1072 -13.38 -31.60 -14.42
CA ALA A 1072 -12.16 -31.21 -13.64
C ALA A 1072 -12.68 -30.60 -12.29
N ALA A 1073 -11.99 -30.42 -11.15
CA ALA A 1073 -10.64 -29.91 -10.85
C ALA A 1073 -10.27 -30.12 -9.34
N ALA A 1074 -9.00 -29.83 -8.97
CA ALA A 1074 -8.43 -29.67 -7.60
C ALA A 1074 -8.57 -30.88 -6.62
N VAL A 1075 -7.51 -31.51 -6.11
CA VAL A 1075 -6.41 -30.94 -5.27
C VAL A 1075 -5.20 -31.90 -5.25
N GLY A 1076 -3.97 -31.36 -5.34
CA GLY A 1076 -2.77 -31.88 -4.66
C GLY A 1076 -2.03 -33.10 -5.26
N GLY A 1077 -0.72 -33.16 -4.97
CA GLY A 1077 0.04 -34.43 -4.94
C GLY A 1077 0.83 -34.85 -6.18
N THR A 1078 2.04 -34.29 -6.34
CA THR A 1078 3.32 -34.95 -6.71
C THR A 1078 3.39 -36.13 -7.71
N ALA A 1079 4.46 -36.08 -8.52
CA ALA A 1079 5.11 -37.16 -9.28
C ALA A 1079 4.57 -37.47 -10.68
N GLY A 1080 5.23 -36.90 -11.70
CA GLY A 1080 4.96 -37.20 -13.10
C GLY A 1080 6.01 -36.67 -14.08
N LEU A 1081 7.26 -37.15 -14.00
CA LEU A 1081 8.22 -37.18 -15.12
C LEU A 1081 9.49 -38.00 -14.77
N LEU A 1082 9.32 -39.31 -14.60
CA LEU A 1082 10.40 -40.29 -14.63
C LEU A 1082 10.37 -40.99 -16.00
N VAL A 1083 11.22 -40.53 -16.93
CA VAL A 1083 11.92 -41.28 -18.00
C VAL A 1083 12.55 -40.25 -18.93
N LEU A 1084 13.84 -39.99 -18.72
CA LEU A 1084 14.90 -39.66 -19.69
C LEU A 1084 16.19 -39.38 -18.88
N HIS A 1085 17.37 -39.62 -19.47
CA HIS A 1085 18.71 -39.40 -18.87
C HIS A 1085 19.25 -40.43 -17.83
N ALA A 1086 18.76 -41.67 -17.85
CA ALA A 1086 19.28 -42.76 -17.01
C ALA A 1086 20.78 -43.16 -17.13
N PRO A 1087 21.54 -42.90 -18.23
CA PRO A 1087 22.93 -43.40 -18.34
C PRO A 1087 24.01 -42.59 -17.58
N ILE A 1088 23.83 -41.28 -17.38
CA ILE A 1088 24.92 -40.39 -16.92
C ILE A 1088 25.07 -40.41 -15.39
N VAL A 1089 23.95 -40.54 -14.66
CA VAL A 1089 23.93 -40.61 -13.18
C VAL A 1089 24.73 -41.82 -12.64
N ALA A 1090 24.81 -42.90 -13.43
CA ALA A 1090 25.55 -44.11 -13.06
C ALA A 1090 27.08 -43.91 -12.98
N VAL A 1091 27.66 -42.97 -13.76
CA VAL A 1091 29.11 -42.68 -13.74
C VAL A 1091 29.47 -41.75 -12.58
N ALA A 1092 28.62 -40.77 -12.27
CA ALA A 1092 28.82 -39.88 -11.13
C ALA A 1092 28.83 -40.64 -9.78
N MET A 1093 27.97 -41.65 -9.61
CA MET A 1093 27.96 -42.48 -8.41
C MET A 1093 29.19 -43.37 -8.23
N ALA A 1094 29.94 -43.68 -9.30
CA ALA A 1094 31.17 -44.47 -9.21
C ALA A 1094 32.32 -43.71 -8.54
N ALA A 1095 32.41 -42.39 -8.74
CA ALA A 1095 33.44 -41.55 -8.09
C ALA A 1095 33.18 -41.37 -6.58
N GLY A 1096 31.91 -41.20 -6.19
CA GLY A 1096 31.52 -41.12 -4.77
C GLY A 1096 31.74 -42.44 -4.02
N ALA A 1097 31.44 -43.58 -4.66
CA ALA A 1097 31.66 -44.91 -4.08
C ALA A 1097 33.14 -45.21 -3.81
N ALA A 1098 34.04 -44.80 -4.72
CA ALA A 1098 35.49 -45.01 -4.54
C ALA A 1098 36.03 -44.36 -3.26
N TYR A 1099 35.57 -43.14 -2.92
CA TYR A 1099 35.97 -42.45 -1.69
C TYR A 1099 35.32 -43.04 -0.42
N ALA A 1100 34.08 -43.55 -0.52
CA ALA A 1100 33.40 -44.19 0.61
C ALA A 1100 34.01 -45.55 0.98
N THR A 1101 34.45 -46.35 -0.01
CA THR A 1101 35.05 -47.68 0.23
C THR A 1101 36.42 -47.66 0.91
N THR A 1102 37.13 -46.52 0.90
CA THR A 1102 38.43 -46.36 1.60
C THR A 1102 38.30 -46.12 3.12
N ARG A 1103 37.08 -46.01 3.65
CA ARG A 1103 36.83 -45.81 5.09
C ARG A 1103 36.82 -47.15 5.86
N LYS A 1104 37.42 -47.16 7.05
CA LYS A 1104 37.42 -48.28 8.01
C LYS A 1104 36.50 -48.01 9.20
N ASP A 1105 35.33 -47.48 8.93
CA ASP A 1105 34.24 -47.25 9.89
C ASP A 1105 32.94 -47.88 9.38
N SER A 1106 31.90 -47.87 10.21
CA SER A 1106 30.60 -48.48 9.92
C SER A 1106 29.88 -47.89 8.68
N ALA A 1107 30.24 -46.68 8.26
CA ALA A 1107 29.75 -46.11 7.00
C ALA A 1107 30.39 -46.78 5.77
N GLY A 1108 31.67 -47.19 5.87
CA GLY A 1108 32.38 -47.95 4.84
C GLY A 1108 31.85 -49.38 4.65
N ASP A 1109 31.33 -50.01 5.71
CA ASP A 1109 30.70 -51.34 5.64
C ASP A 1109 29.28 -51.28 5.06
N ALA A 1110 28.49 -50.27 5.44
CA ALA A 1110 27.16 -50.03 4.84
C ALA A 1110 27.24 -49.74 3.33
N ALA A 1111 28.25 -48.98 2.89
CA ALA A 1111 28.49 -48.70 1.47
C ALA A 1111 28.85 -49.98 0.67
N ARG A 1112 29.56 -50.94 1.27
CA ARG A 1112 29.87 -52.23 0.63
C ARG A 1112 28.63 -53.13 0.51
N SER A 1113 27.71 -53.11 1.48
CA SER A 1113 26.46 -53.88 1.44
C SER A 1113 25.47 -53.40 0.36
N MET A 1114 25.40 -52.08 0.10
CA MET A 1114 24.54 -51.54 -0.97
C MET A 1114 25.06 -51.82 -2.39
N GLY A 1115 26.35 -52.16 -2.56
CA GLY A 1115 26.95 -52.41 -3.87
C GLY A 1115 26.35 -53.62 -4.60
N ASP A 1116 26.08 -54.71 -3.88
CA ASP A 1116 25.63 -55.97 -4.50
C ASP A 1116 24.16 -55.93 -4.96
N MET A 1117 23.32 -55.10 -4.34
CA MET A 1117 21.91 -54.91 -4.77
C MET A 1117 21.78 -54.17 -6.11
N GLY A 1118 22.76 -53.36 -6.50
CA GLY A 1118 22.76 -52.67 -7.80
C GLY A 1118 22.97 -53.60 -9.00
N LEU A 1119 23.56 -54.77 -8.80
CA LEU A 1119 24.07 -55.62 -9.89
C LEU A 1119 22.97 -56.37 -10.67
N GLN A 1120 21.73 -56.45 -10.15
CA GLN A 1120 20.61 -57.07 -10.87
C GLN A 1120 19.80 -56.10 -11.75
N ALA A 1121 19.86 -54.79 -11.51
CA ALA A 1121 19.16 -53.80 -12.34
C ALA A 1121 19.81 -53.60 -13.73
N ALA A 1122 21.06 -54.01 -13.90
CA ALA A 1122 21.86 -53.80 -15.12
C ALA A 1122 21.53 -54.75 -16.30
N LYS A 1123 20.48 -55.59 -16.21
CA LYS A 1123 20.14 -56.60 -17.25
C LYS A 1123 18.99 -56.21 -18.19
N HIS A 1124 18.48 -54.97 -18.18
CA HIS A 1124 17.33 -54.61 -19.02
C HIS A 1124 17.36 -53.21 -19.69
N THR A 1125 18.48 -52.85 -20.33
CA THR A 1125 18.54 -51.69 -21.27
C THR A 1125 19.64 -51.78 -22.34
N ARG A 1126 19.89 -52.99 -22.87
CA ARG A 1126 20.93 -53.22 -23.91
C ARG A 1126 20.43 -52.93 -25.34
N SER A 1127 19.97 -51.71 -25.62
CA SER A 1127 19.56 -51.30 -26.97
C SER A 1127 19.74 -49.82 -27.32
N VAL A 1128 20.21 -48.97 -26.40
CA VAL A 1128 20.41 -47.51 -26.65
C VAL A 1128 21.89 -47.15 -26.84
N ALA A 1129 22.81 -48.02 -26.39
CA ALA A 1129 24.26 -47.78 -26.50
C ALA A 1129 24.86 -48.10 -27.89
N GLU A 1130 24.15 -48.84 -28.74
CA GLU A 1130 24.66 -49.27 -30.05
C GLU A 1130 24.37 -48.27 -31.18
N GLU A 1131 23.46 -47.31 -30.97
CA GLU A 1131 23.06 -46.33 -31.99
C GLU A 1131 23.97 -45.08 -32.05
N TYR A 1132 24.70 -44.76 -30.96
CA TYR A 1132 25.45 -43.49 -30.82
C TYR A 1132 26.99 -43.60 -30.78
N LYS A 1133 27.57 -44.79 -31.00
CA LYS A 1133 29.04 -45.00 -31.17
C LYS A 1133 29.95 -44.23 -30.17
N VAL A 1134 29.61 -44.29 -28.89
CA VAL A 1134 30.28 -43.55 -27.81
C VAL A 1134 31.80 -43.86 -27.59
N PRO A 1135 32.40 -45.02 -27.99
CA PRO A 1135 33.82 -45.29 -27.69
C PRO A 1135 34.88 -44.39 -28.33
N GLU A 1136 34.54 -43.53 -29.31
CA GLU A 1136 35.55 -42.83 -30.15
C GLU A 1136 35.80 -41.35 -29.75
N ARG A 1137 35.27 -40.87 -28.62
CA ARG A 1137 35.40 -39.45 -28.18
C ARG A 1137 35.98 -39.22 -26.77
N VAL A 1138 36.75 -40.16 -26.23
CA VAL A 1138 37.35 -40.05 -24.88
C VAL A 1138 38.85 -39.70 -24.90
N ASP A 1139 39.58 -40.02 -25.97
CA ASP A 1139 41.06 -39.95 -25.96
C ASP A 1139 41.71 -38.56 -26.13
N HIS A 1140 40.96 -37.52 -26.50
CA HIS A 1140 41.56 -36.21 -26.84
C HIS A 1140 41.78 -35.26 -25.64
N ALA A 1141 41.20 -35.55 -24.46
CA ALA A 1141 41.32 -34.71 -23.26
C ALA A 1141 42.60 -34.97 -22.43
N MET A 1142 43.24 -36.12 -22.60
CA MET A 1142 44.36 -36.55 -21.73
C MET A 1142 45.76 -36.10 -22.18
N SER A 1143 45.87 -35.31 -23.26
CA SER A 1143 47.17 -34.84 -23.77
C SER A 1143 47.62 -33.46 -23.25
N GLY A 1144 46.71 -32.62 -22.74
CA GLY A 1144 47.05 -31.27 -22.27
C GLY A 1144 47.96 -31.26 -21.04
N VAL A 1145 47.63 -32.10 -20.04
CA VAL A 1145 48.26 -32.13 -18.71
C VAL A 1145 49.75 -32.52 -18.76
N ARG A 1146 50.19 -33.33 -19.74
CA ARG A 1146 51.61 -33.69 -19.87
C ARG A 1146 52.50 -32.57 -20.43
N SER A 1147 51.93 -31.63 -21.19
CA SER A 1147 52.71 -30.58 -21.88
C SER A 1147 53.14 -29.40 -21.00
N LEU A 1148 52.62 -29.32 -19.77
CA LEU A 1148 52.93 -28.27 -18.78
C LEU A 1148 54.13 -28.65 -17.90
N ASP A 1149 54.21 -29.91 -17.45
CA ASP A 1149 55.27 -30.38 -16.56
C ASP A 1149 56.63 -30.48 -17.29
N GLU A 1150 56.63 -31.00 -18.51
CA GLU A 1150 57.84 -31.08 -19.37
C GLU A 1150 58.43 -29.71 -19.73
N ARG A 1151 57.61 -28.64 -19.76
CA ARG A 1151 58.03 -27.32 -20.23
C ARG A 1151 58.61 -26.41 -19.14
N TYR A 1152 58.33 -26.71 -17.86
CA TYR A 1152 58.71 -25.84 -16.74
C TYR A 1152 59.45 -26.56 -15.59
N ARG A 1153 59.48 -27.90 -15.54
CA ARG A 1153 60.12 -28.68 -14.44
C ARG A 1153 59.77 -28.14 -13.05
N VAL A 1154 58.50 -27.82 -12.83
CA VAL A 1154 58.02 -27.12 -11.63
C VAL A 1154 58.23 -27.95 -10.35
N SER A 1155 58.35 -29.27 -10.51
CA SER A 1155 58.61 -30.25 -9.44
C SER A 1155 60.05 -30.28 -8.91
N GLU A 1156 61.06 -29.72 -9.60
CA GLU A 1156 62.49 -29.88 -9.24
C GLU A 1156 63.21 -28.60 -8.73
N ARG A 1157 62.57 -27.41 -8.71
CA ARG A 1157 63.28 -26.14 -8.43
C ARG A 1157 62.74 -25.26 -7.29
N THR A 1158 61.96 -25.83 -6.38
CA THR A 1158 61.49 -25.17 -5.14
C THR A 1158 62.10 -25.80 -3.88
N GLN A 1159 63.41 -26.06 -3.89
CA GLN A 1159 64.14 -26.45 -2.66
C GLN A 1159 65.59 -25.91 -2.55
N ALA A 1160 65.86 -24.70 -3.04
CA ALA A 1160 67.10 -23.97 -2.69
C ALA A 1160 67.01 -22.43 -2.82
N ALA A 1161 67.27 -21.74 -1.70
CA ALA A 1161 67.90 -20.42 -1.54
C ALA A 1161 67.53 -19.21 -2.45
N ALA A 1162 66.67 -18.34 -1.90
CA ALA A 1162 66.96 -16.94 -1.53
C ALA A 1162 67.71 -15.94 -2.47
N SER A 1163 67.12 -14.73 -2.50
CA SER A 1163 67.76 -13.40 -2.42
C SER A 1163 68.07 -12.55 -3.69
N SER A 1164 67.23 -11.51 -3.86
CA SER A 1164 67.61 -10.11 -4.18
C SER A 1164 67.95 -9.67 -5.62
N SER A 1165 67.70 -8.36 -5.80
CA SER A 1165 68.38 -7.41 -6.71
C SER A 1165 67.81 -7.17 -8.11
N ALA A 1166 67.44 -5.90 -8.31
CA ALA A 1166 66.81 -5.32 -9.48
C ALA A 1166 67.71 -5.21 -10.72
N GLY A 1167 67.08 -4.98 -11.89
CA GLY A 1167 67.67 -4.09 -12.90
C GLY A 1167 67.97 -4.66 -14.29
N THR A 1168 66.97 -5.13 -15.05
CA THR A 1168 67.12 -5.32 -16.53
C THR A 1168 65.89 -4.89 -17.34
N LEU A 1169 65.21 -3.81 -16.94
CA LEU A 1169 63.98 -3.32 -17.59
C LEU A 1169 64.24 -2.16 -18.59
N LYS A 1170 65.41 -2.14 -19.24
CA LYS A 1170 65.90 -0.96 -20.01
C LYS A 1170 66.26 -1.19 -21.48
N GLU A 1171 66.21 -2.42 -21.99
CA GLU A 1171 66.87 -2.76 -23.27
C GLU A 1171 65.91 -3.02 -24.46
N ILE A 1172 64.67 -3.45 -24.24
CA ILE A 1172 63.79 -3.92 -25.34
C ILE A 1172 63.01 -2.76 -26.02
N ASN A 1173 62.56 -1.74 -25.28
CA ASN A 1173 61.87 -0.57 -25.86
C ASN A 1173 62.79 0.30 -26.76
N ARG A 1174 64.10 -0.01 -26.80
CA ARG A 1174 65.08 0.73 -27.60
C ARG A 1174 65.17 0.24 -29.06
N LYS A 1175 64.61 -0.93 -29.42
CA LYS A 1175 65.05 -1.63 -30.65
C LYS A 1175 64.10 -1.60 -31.86
N HIS A 1176 62.78 -1.48 -31.70
CA HIS A 1176 61.82 -1.70 -32.82
C HIS A 1176 60.61 -0.74 -32.86
N GLN A 1177 60.83 0.58 -32.77
CA GLN A 1177 59.76 1.59 -32.95
C GLN A 1177 59.13 1.53 -34.35
N VAL A 1178 57.95 0.90 -34.51
CA VAL A 1178 57.11 1.05 -35.71
C VAL A 1178 55.62 1.11 -35.36
N THR A 1179 55.19 2.22 -34.76
CA THR A 1179 53.89 2.80 -35.07
C THR A 1179 54.00 3.53 -36.41
N SER A 1180 53.57 2.92 -37.52
CA SER A 1180 53.04 3.64 -38.70
C SER A 1180 52.63 2.70 -39.84
N LYS A 1181 51.33 2.68 -40.17
CA LYS A 1181 50.75 3.14 -41.45
C LYS A 1181 49.31 2.62 -41.65
N ILE A 1182 48.37 3.55 -41.75
CA ILE A 1182 47.16 3.54 -42.65
C ILE A 1182 46.15 2.38 -42.43
N GLY A 1183 44.82 2.56 -42.34
CA GLY A 1183 43.99 3.77 -42.41
C GLY A 1183 42.70 3.51 -43.22
N SER A 1184 41.52 3.64 -42.57
CA SER A 1184 40.15 3.76 -43.15
C SER A 1184 39.57 2.66 -44.07
N GLY A 1185 38.26 2.37 -43.92
CA GLY A 1185 37.45 1.76 -45.01
C GLY A 1185 36.34 0.79 -44.57
N VAL A 1186 35.11 1.30 -44.43
CA VAL A 1186 33.89 0.54 -44.05
C VAL A 1186 33.34 -0.30 -45.21
N VAL A 1187 32.74 -1.49 -44.94
CA VAL A 1187 31.40 -1.98 -45.40
C VAL A 1187 31.28 -3.53 -45.34
N THR A 1188 30.58 -4.00 -44.30
CA THR A 1188 29.41 -4.92 -44.30
C THR A 1188 29.41 -6.29 -45.04
N ALA A 1189 29.34 -7.33 -44.20
CA ALA A 1189 28.51 -8.56 -44.27
C ALA A 1189 28.91 -9.86 -45.05
N THR A 1190 28.95 -10.93 -44.23
CA THR A 1190 28.49 -12.32 -44.44
C THR A 1190 29.32 -13.37 -45.21
N SER A 1191 29.99 -14.21 -44.39
CA SER A 1191 29.89 -15.69 -44.36
C SER A 1191 30.71 -16.55 -45.34
N GLY A 1192 31.64 -17.38 -44.82
CA GLY A 1192 32.36 -18.39 -45.63
C GLY A 1192 33.52 -19.19 -44.99
N LEU A 1193 33.28 -19.93 -43.89
CA LEU A 1193 33.86 -21.24 -43.49
C LEU A 1193 35.30 -21.72 -43.86
N ILE A 1194 35.97 -22.30 -42.83
CA ILE A 1194 36.99 -23.39 -42.82
C ILE A 1194 38.49 -23.02 -42.97
N GLY A 1195 39.31 -23.58 -42.05
CA GLY A 1195 40.78 -23.63 -42.16
C GLY A 1195 41.53 -24.16 -40.91
N VAL A 1196 41.33 -25.42 -40.52
CA VAL A 1196 42.07 -26.11 -39.41
C VAL A 1196 42.91 -27.27 -39.95
N THR A 1197 44.15 -27.47 -39.45
CA THR A 1197 44.96 -28.72 -39.33
C THR A 1197 46.41 -28.34 -38.97
N SER A 1198 47.31 -29.16 -38.38
CA SER A 1198 47.34 -30.53 -37.78
C SER A 1198 48.69 -30.66 -37.00
N THR A 1199 48.83 -31.31 -35.83
CA THR A 1199 48.74 -32.76 -35.47
C THR A 1199 49.82 -33.65 -36.11
N ALA A 1200 50.59 -34.56 -35.45
CA ALA A 1200 51.13 -34.73 -34.07
C ALA A 1200 52.04 -36.02 -34.02
N VAL A 1201 52.30 -36.59 -32.82
CA VAL A 1201 52.62 -38.02 -32.51
C VAL A 1201 54.11 -38.47 -32.41
N GLY A 1202 54.37 -39.28 -31.37
CA GLY A 1202 55.59 -40.08 -31.17
C GLY A 1202 55.61 -40.87 -29.85
N TRP A 1203 54.79 -41.94 -29.73
CA TRP A 1203 54.74 -42.81 -28.53
C TRP A 1203 55.63 -44.06 -28.70
N VAL A 1204 55.87 -44.79 -27.59
CA VAL A 1204 56.64 -46.05 -27.48
C VAL A 1204 58.17 -45.95 -27.55
N SER A 1205 58.80 -45.93 -26.37
CA SER A 1205 59.84 -46.91 -26.00
C SER A 1205 60.03 -46.91 -24.48
N ARG A 1206 59.57 -47.97 -23.80
CA ARG A 1206 59.84 -48.18 -22.36
C ARG A 1206 61.19 -48.90 -22.18
N THR A 1207 61.72 -48.80 -20.96
CA THR A 1207 62.60 -49.79 -20.31
C THR A 1207 63.92 -50.17 -21.00
N MET A 1208 65.03 -49.61 -20.50
CA MET A 1208 66.23 -50.30 -19.96
C MET A 1208 67.27 -49.20 -19.60
N ALA A 1209 67.61 -49.02 -18.32
CA ALA A 1209 68.62 -49.75 -17.55
C ALA A 1209 70.08 -49.25 -17.76
N SER A 1210 70.61 -48.65 -16.68
CA SER A 1210 72.03 -48.52 -16.32
C SER A 1210 72.93 -47.52 -17.06
N ARG A 1211 73.79 -46.83 -16.27
CA ARG A 1211 75.13 -46.26 -16.60
C ARG A 1211 75.15 -45.25 -17.77
N ARG A 1212 75.51 -43.97 -17.57
CA ARG A 1212 76.48 -43.37 -16.62
C ARG A 1212 76.01 -42.00 -16.14
#